data_AF-A0AAW1JGN5-F1
#
_entry.id   AF-A0AAW1JGN5-F1
#
_cell.length_a   1.000
_cell.length_b   1.000
_cell.length_c   1.000
_cell.angle_alpha   90.00
_cell.angle_beta   90.00
_cell.angle_gamma   90.00
#
_symmetry.space_group_name_H-M   'P 1'
#
loop_
_entity.id
_entity.type
_entity.pdbx_description
1 polymer ?
#
loop_
_entity_poly.entity_id
_entity_poly.type
_entity_poly.pdbx_seq_one_letter_code
_entity_poly.pdbx_strand_id
1 'polypeptide(L)'
;MAETHNLPISDNLNTKNGNFICGVVEGFYGRPWTTEQRKDLFQKMKKWGMCSYVYAPKDDYKHRAYWRELYTVEEAEHLTSLITAARDQNITFYYALSPGLDITYSSSKEITALKRKLEQVAQFGCIAFALLFDDIEPEMSEADKEVFQSFAHAQVSVTNEIYQHLSQPKFLVCPTQYCATRAIPNVTNSEYLNTLGSKLAQEIDIMWTGSKVISRLLTKEGTQEITDILRRPPVIWDNLHANDYDQKRVFLGPYSGRSPDLIPKLRGVLTNPNCEYGANFVAIHTLAQWSRCNVDGQRDLTLNDTVSADIKLETETEDGLSGEDVPTTLSPNMYHPRQALRNAIGDWLAEFNKHKTAWGPIAKPQPAVAIVPVPIIPSINTCMSLTTTTTTNSVGTNPTPMVPTNHLQALAEVCSTVNVTTTDTIVNPIPTPVMNSLVSETKVICNESIPNPITPIPVKILTADDAAQPLTVLNGAHIKIDKQKDIVNSDIKENKEDSTKGDICKNDATTKEDNSMNTDISNDLSNESSLSPSEPMDCNSTPNISPAHVAKCNGSNEDVAMSETASSGSMQIEPNDHTTMQVEISEEKKKECQLTIDDLSLLCDLFYLPFEHGGQGLQLLQEFNWLKSNAHLVVSPNQDKSNPEVQEWFLRAEKMNEMTEAVNRLFQHLTTCNNRELLYDLYSYVWDIRGVISLLNSYIKWLGFSKGWKETFMSGEQEPWVFRGGLTADLQRLIPVDSGNDLFVYKAPDIPTCRVYTIRPYLPSDEAQVYDVCNRTCKDGLEDCLPYSDDLKDLQADRIVGAYLVLHPEFCMVVEDGSGIVGYACASPDYKKFRVKQDLAWIPEMCVKYPMDENRKDISKYAKESIEYFHTFKDEVYVSSPTHPSSMICSLLPSVLDQSVSKRLVTCLLAALRANGSFGVHVVMNVNDSYTHAFYGKLGFVENTHEAIKGKIVMGRTF
;
A
#
# COMPACT_ATOMS: atom_id res chain seq x y z
N MET A 1 -8.65 -42.86 -18.77
CA MET A 1 -8.37 -41.98 -19.93
C MET A 1 -9.58 -41.08 -20.05
N ALA A 2 -9.41 -39.76 -19.94
CA ALA A 2 -10.44 -38.78 -20.22
C ALA A 2 -9.97 -37.96 -21.42
N GLU A 3 -10.85 -37.65 -22.36
CA GLU A 3 -10.47 -36.95 -23.58
C GLU A 3 -10.24 -35.47 -23.27
N THR A 4 -9.00 -35.01 -23.44
CA THR A 4 -8.68 -33.59 -23.41
C THR A 4 -9.33 -32.92 -24.62
N HIS A 5 -10.47 -32.26 -24.41
CA HIS A 5 -11.06 -31.36 -25.40
C HIS A 5 -10.14 -30.16 -25.65
N ASN A 6 -9.12 -30.38 -26.48
CA ASN A 6 -8.43 -29.31 -27.19
C ASN A 6 -9.48 -28.63 -28.07
N LEU A 7 -10.03 -27.50 -27.58
CA LEU A 7 -10.72 -26.54 -28.43
C LEU A 7 -9.78 -26.25 -29.61
N PRO A 8 -10.24 -26.37 -30.87
CA PRO A 8 -9.39 -26.11 -32.01
C PRO A 8 -8.88 -24.68 -31.90
N ILE A 9 -7.58 -24.47 -32.16
CA ILE A 9 -6.98 -23.13 -32.18
C ILE A 9 -7.58 -22.40 -33.37
N SER A 10 -8.71 -21.73 -33.13
CA SER A 10 -9.41 -20.93 -34.11
C SER A 10 -8.52 -19.76 -34.49
N ASP A 11 -8.21 -19.68 -35.79
CA ASP A 11 -7.45 -18.60 -36.38
C ASP A 11 -8.10 -17.26 -36.04
N ASN A 12 -7.31 -16.33 -35.49
CA ASN A 12 -7.78 -14.99 -35.18
C ASN A 12 -7.98 -14.19 -36.49
N LEU A 13 -9.19 -14.28 -37.05
CA LEU A 13 -9.54 -13.66 -38.33
C LEU A 13 -9.34 -12.13 -38.34
N ASN A 14 -9.51 -11.48 -37.18
CA ASN A 14 -9.32 -10.03 -37.03
C ASN A 14 -7.85 -9.63 -37.24
N THR A 15 -6.90 -10.40 -36.69
CA THR A 15 -5.45 -10.13 -36.88
C THR A 15 -4.89 -10.73 -38.17
N LYS A 16 -5.43 -11.87 -38.66
CA LYS A 16 -4.97 -12.50 -39.93
C LYS A 16 -5.07 -11.60 -41.15
N ASN A 17 -6.06 -10.71 -41.19
CA ASN A 17 -6.21 -9.74 -42.28
C ASN A 17 -5.27 -8.52 -42.16
N GLY A 18 -4.37 -8.47 -41.16
CA GLY A 18 -3.39 -7.41 -40.96
C GLY A 18 -3.94 -6.06 -40.48
N ASN A 19 -5.27 -5.88 -40.49
CA ASN A 19 -5.94 -4.61 -40.26
C ASN A 19 -6.17 -4.25 -38.78
N PHE A 20 -6.04 -5.22 -37.86
CA PHE A 20 -6.25 -5.04 -36.42
C PHE A 20 -4.97 -5.29 -35.62
N ILE A 21 -4.51 -4.28 -34.88
CA ILE A 21 -3.33 -4.32 -34.02
C ILE A 21 -3.75 -4.92 -32.67
N CYS A 22 -3.47 -6.20 -32.41
CA CYS A 22 -3.70 -6.82 -31.12
C CYS A 22 -2.37 -7.22 -30.47
N GLY A 23 -2.15 -6.78 -29.23
CA GLY A 23 -0.81 -6.88 -28.65
C GLY A 23 -0.63 -6.42 -27.21
N VAL A 24 0.64 -6.23 -26.88
CA VAL A 24 1.12 -5.73 -25.58
C VAL A 24 2.02 -4.52 -25.84
N VAL A 25 1.88 -3.49 -25.02
CA VAL A 25 2.86 -2.40 -24.90
C VAL A 25 3.56 -2.55 -23.55
N GLU A 26 4.88 -2.63 -23.57
CA GLU A 26 5.69 -2.55 -22.35
C GLU A 26 5.90 -1.05 -22.08
N GLY A 27 4.93 -0.39 -21.44
CA GLY A 27 4.83 1.08 -21.37
C GLY A 27 4.67 1.67 -19.98
N PHE A 28 4.80 0.84 -18.95
CA PHE A 28 4.73 1.18 -17.53
C PHE A 28 6.01 1.85 -17.00
N TYR A 29 5.90 2.46 -15.82
CA TYR A 29 7.02 2.94 -15.01
C TYR A 29 7.58 1.85 -14.08
N GLY A 30 8.87 1.89 -13.80
CA GLY A 30 9.59 0.87 -13.02
C GLY A 30 10.42 -0.10 -13.86
N ARG A 31 10.98 -1.13 -13.19
CA ARG A 31 11.93 -2.09 -13.78
C ARG A 31 11.37 -2.75 -15.06
N PRO A 32 11.98 -2.50 -16.24
CA PRO A 32 11.52 -3.12 -17.49
C PRO A 32 11.69 -4.66 -17.49
N TRP A 33 11.07 -5.34 -18.44
CA TRP A 33 11.24 -6.79 -18.61
C TRP A 33 12.62 -7.14 -19.16
N THR A 34 13.08 -8.35 -18.87
CA THR A 34 14.33 -8.90 -19.43
C THR A 34 14.14 -9.38 -20.86
N THR A 35 15.23 -9.49 -21.61
CA THR A 35 15.23 -10.03 -22.98
C THR A 35 14.58 -11.42 -23.08
N GLU A 36 14.79 -12.31 -22.10
CA GLU A 36 14.16 -13.64 -22.10
C GLU A 36 12.66 -13.60 -21.76
N GLN A 37 12.22 -12.72 -20.84
CA GLN A 37 10.79 -12.49 -20.58
C GLN A 37 10.08 -11.97 -21.84
N ARG A 38 10.71 -11.07 -22.61
CA ARG A 38 10.18 -10.58 -23.90
C ARG A 38 10.16 -11.68 -24.98
N LYS A 39 11.15 -12.57 -25.04
CA LYS A 39 11.16 -13.73 -25.95
C LYS A 39 10.06 -14.76 -25.61
N ASP A 40 9.86 -15.07 -24.33
CA ASP A 40 8.76 -15.94 -23.85
C ASP A 40 7.39 -15.31 -24.17
N LEU A 41 7.27 -13.98 -24.02
CA LEU A 41 6.08 -13.22 -24.41
C LEU A 41 5.75 -13.36 -25.90
N PHE A 42 6.74 -13.24 -26.80
CA PHE A 42 6.49 -13.37 -28.24
C PHE A 42 5.98 -14.78 -28.61
N GLN A 43 6.49 -15.83 -27.96
CA GLN A 43 6.01 -17.21 -28.15
C GLN A 43 4.56 -17.37 -27.66
N LYS A 44 4.25 -16.84 -26.48
CA LYS A 44 2.89 -16.84 -25.90
C LYS A 44 1.90 -16.05 -26.76
N MET A 45 2.25 -14.84 -27.20
CA MET A 45 1.47 -14.03 -28.12
C MET A 45 1.15 -14.75 -29.43
N LYS A 46 2.13 -15.45 -30.03
CA LYS A 46 1.93 -16.28 -31.22
C LYS A 46 0.99 -17.47 -30.97
N LYS A 47 1.16 -18.20 -29.85
CA LYS A 47 0.23 -19.27 -29.41
C LYS A 47 -1.20 -18.73 -29.29
N TRP A 48 -1.35 -17.49 -28.82
CA TRP A 48 -2.64 -16.85 -28.59
C TRP A 48 -3.19 -16.02 -29.76
N GLY A 49 -2.50 -15.95 -30.91
CA GLY A 49 -2.99 -15.27 -32.11
C GLY A 49 -2.96 -13.74 -32.03
N MET A 50 -2.06 -13.17 -31.22
CA MET A 50 -1.74 -11.74 -31.16
C MET A 50 -0.61 -11.41 -32.16
N CYS A 51 -0.46 -10.14 -32.56
CA CYS A 51 0.35 -9.77 -33.72
C CYS A 51 1.31 -8.58 -33.54
N SER A 52 1.27 -7.86 -32.41
CA SER A 52 2.08 -6.63 -32.21
C SER A 52 2.65 -6.50 -30.80
N TYR A 53 3.90 -6.07 -30.67
CA TYR A 53 4.52 -5.69 -29.40
C TYR A 53 5.12 -4.29 -29.55
N VAL A 54 4.92 -3.42 -28.55
CA VAL A 54 5.50 -2.07 -28.52
C VAL A 54 6.52 -1.98 -27.39
N TYR A 55 7.77 -1.71 -27.76
CA TYR A 55 8.84 -1.38 -26.84
C TYR A 55 8.73 0.10 -26.43
N ALA A 56 8.19 0.37 -25.24
CA ALA A 56 8.03 1.72 -24.69
C ALA A 56 8.41 1.89 -23.19
N PRO A 57 9.34 1.10 -22.60
CA PRO A 57 9.56 1.09 -21.14
C PRO A 57 10.01 2.47 -20.66
N LYS A 58 9.29 3.05 -19.68
CA LYS A 58 9.51 4.44 -19.26
C LYS A 58 10.89 4.65 -18.62
N ASP A 59 11.35 3.65 -17.89
CA ASP A 59 12.64 3.63 -17.18
C ASP A 59 13.83 3.23 -18.08
N ASP A 60 13.62 2.94 -19.37
CA ASP A 60 14.75 2.89 -20.32
C ASP A 60 15.20 4.33 -20.64
N TYR A 61 16.38 4.65 -20.15
CA TYR A 61 17.03 5.94 -20.31
C TYR A 61 17.21 6.33 -21.78
N LYS A 62 17.48 5.40 -22.69
CA LYS A 62 17.61 5.70 -24.13
C LYS A 62 16.27 5.69 -24.88
N HIS A 63 15.19 5.28 -24.24
CA HIS A 63 13.81 5.46 -24.74
C HIS A 63 13.25 6.86 -24.42
N ARG A 64 13.50 7.39 -23.21
CA ARG A 64 12.91 8.67 -22.72
C ARG A 64 13.95 9.71 -22.29
N ALA A 65 14.64 9.53 -21.17
CA ALA A 65 15.45 10.58 -20.53
C ALA A 65 16.62 11.11 -21.36
N TYR A 66 17.31 10.24 -22.08
CA TYR A 66 18.42 10.53 -23.01
C TYR A 66 18.08 10.01 -24.40
N TRP A 67 16.87 10.30 -24.90
CA TRP A 67 16.38 9.81 -26.19
C TRP A 67 17.33 10.09 -27.39
N ARG A 68 18.14 11.15 -27.31
CA ARG A 68 19.17 11.53 -28.30
C ARG A 68 20.36 10.57 -28.37
N GLU A 69 20.68 9.88 -27.27
CA GLU A 69 21.85 9.01 -27.20
C GLU A 69 21.66 7.75 -28.04
N LEU A 70 22.65 7.42 -28.86
CA LEU A 70 22.63 6.21 -29.69
C LEU A 70 22.88 4.98 -28.82
N TYR A 71 22.36 3.83 -29.26
CA TYR A 71 22.69 2.54 -28.64
C TYR A 71 24.16 2.19 -28.87
N THR A 72 24.80 1.59 -27.87
CA THR A 72 26.17 1.04 -27.99
C THR A 72 26.15 -0.22 -28.88
N VAL A 73 27.32 -0.80 -29.17
CA VAL A 73 27.39 -2.04 -29.96
C VAL A 73 26.69 -3.19 -29.25
N GLU A 74 26.88 -3.29 -27.94
CA GLU A 74 26.29 -4.32 -27.08
C GLU A 74 24.76 -4.16 -27.02
N GLU A 75 24.25 -2.95 -26.80
CA GLU A 75 22.81 -2.67 -26.81
C GLU A 75 22.18 -2.92 -28.19
N ALA A 76 22.90 -2.59 -29.26
CA ALA A 76 22.49 -2.82 -30.66
C ALA A 76 22.37 -4.31 -30.98
N GLU A 77 23.31 -5.14 -30.53
CA GLU A 77 23.25 -6.61 -30.70
C GLU A 77 22.04 -7.20 -29.98
N HIS A 78 21.79 -6.79 -28.73
CA HIS A 78 20.62 -7.24 -27.95
C HIS A 78 19.29 -6.80 -28.59
N LEU A 79 19.17 -5.55 -29.06
CA LEU A 79 17.98 -5.08 -29.79
C LEU A 79 17.79 -5.81 -31.13
N THR A 80 18.86 -6.03 -31.89
CA THR A 80 18.80 -6.78 -33.17
C THR A 80 18.35 -8.23 -32.94
N SER A 81 18.82 -8.86 -31.86
CA SER A 81 18.37 -10.19 -31.42
C SER A 81 16.88 -10.18 -31.05
N LEU A 82 16.43 -9.19 -30.28
CA LEU A 82 15.05 -9.06 -29.82
C LEU A 82 14.07 -8.79 -30.98
N ILE A 83 14.41 -7.88 -31.90
CA ILE A 83 13.63 -7.58 -33.11
C ILE A 83 13.53 -8.83 -34.00
N THR A 84 14.60 -9.61 -34.10
CA THR A 84 14.60 -10.87 -34.88
C THR A 84 13.76 -11.95 -34.21
N ALA A 85 13.85 -12.11 -32.89
CA ALA A 85 12.99 -13.05 -32.14
C ALA A 85 11.50 -12.69 -32.28
N ALA A 86 11.13 -11.41 -32.31
CA ALA A 86 9.76 -10.99 -32.60
C ALA A 86 9.34 -11.38 -34.02
N ARG A 87 10.21 -11.13 -35.02
CA ARG A 87 9.99 -11.47 -36.44
C ARG A 87 9.76 -12.97 -36.64
N ASP A 88 10.55 -13.82 -36.01
CA ASP A 88 10.43 -15.29 -36.08
C ASP A 88 9.13 -15.82 -35.45
N GLN A 89 8.54 -15.03 -34.53
CA GLN A 89 7.23 -15.30 -33.96
C GLN A 89 6.06 -14.62 -34.71
N ASN A 90 6.31 -13.98 -35.86
CA ASN A 90 5.35 -13.16 -36.62
C ASN A 90 4.77 -11.97 -35.84
N ILE A 91 5.48 -11.48 -34.82
CA ILE A 91 5.09 -10.31 -34.03
C ILE A 91 5.68 -9.05 -34.68
N THR A 92 4.83 -8.07 -34.99
CA THR A 92 5.27 -6.74 -35.40
C THR A 92 5.88 -6.04 -34.19
N PHE A 93 7.21 -5.93 -34.16
CA PHE A 93 7.93 -5.15 -33.16
C PHE A 93 7.88 -3.66 -33.53
N TYR A 94 7.24 -2.84 -32.69
CA TYR A 94 7.28 -1.39 -32.78
C TYR A 94 8.32 -0.84 -31.81
N TYR A 95 9.28 -0.06 -32.31
CA TYR A 95 10.18 0.71 -31.46
C TYR A 95 9.56 2.09 -31.16
N ALA A 96 9.24 2.37 -29.90
CA ALA A 96 8.79 3.69 -29.48
C ALA A 96 9.98 4.59 -29.10
N LEU A 97 9.74 5.90 -29.06
CA LEU A 97 10.62 6.90 -28.46
C LEU A 97 9.78 8.00 -27.79
N SER A 98 10.21 8.48 -26.63
CA SER A 98 9.55 9.54 -25.85
C SER A 98 10.38 10.84 -25.82
N PRO A 99 10.53 11.58 -26.92
CA PRO A 99 11.36 12.80 -26.96
C PRO A 99 10.74 14.01 -26.24
N GLY A 100 9.45 13.95 -25.90
CA GLY A 100 8.64 15.10 -25.50
C GLY A 100 9.04 15.85 -24.21
N LEU A 101 9.97 15.32 -23.41
CA LEU A 101 10.40 15.97 -22.15
C LEU A 101 11.25 17.22 -22.36
N ASP A 102 12.10 17.23 -23.39
CA ASP A 102 13.12 18.28 -23.56
C ASP A 102 13.46 18.60 -25.04
N ILE A 103 12.62 18.16 -25.98
CA ILE A 103 12.77 18.47 -27.41
C ILE A 103 12.39 19.92 -27.72
N THR A 104 13.28 20.65 -28.39
CA THR A 104 12.93 21.89 -29.11
C THR A 104 12.50 21.50 -30.52
N TYR A 105 11.20 21.50 -30.79
CA TYR A 105 10.58 21.00 -32.03
C TYR A 105 11.04 21.78 -33.28
N SER A 106 11.40 23.06 -33.16
CA SER A 106 11.87 23.90 -34.26
C SER A 106 13.37 23.74 -34.57
N SER A 107 14.12 23.06 -33.69
CA SER A 107 15.57 22.94 -33.80
C SER A 107 15.97 21.81 -34.75
N SER A 108 16.53 22.17 -35.91
CA SER A 108 17.03 21.21 -36.92
C SER A 108 18.08 20.23 -36.37
N LYS A 109 18.82 20.61 -35.32
CA LYS A 109 19.73 19.72 -34.58
C LYS A 109 18.97 18.59 -33.88
N GLU A 110 17.86 18.91 -33.24
CA GLU A 110 17.03 17.96 -32.49
C GLU A 110 16.33 16.99 -33.45
N ILE A 111 15.79 17.50 -34.57
CA ILE A 111 15.22 16.66 -35.63
C ILE A 111 16.28 15.75 -36.27
N THR A 112 17.51 16.24 -36.43
CA THR A 112 18.64 15.42 -36.91
C THR A 112 19.03 14.33 -35.92
N ALA A 113 19.00 14.61 -34.60
CA ALA A 113 19.24 13.59 -33.58
C ALA A 113 18.14 12.52 -33.57
N LEU A 114 16.87 12.95 -33.67
CA LEU A 114 15.69 12.07 -33.73
C LEU A 114 15.74 11.14 -34.94
N LYS A 115 16.07 11.68 -36.13
CA LYS A 115 16.30 10.91 -37.36
C LYS A 115 17.40 9.88 -37.16
N ARG A 116 18.59 10.29 -36.71
CA ARG A 116 19.74 9.38 -36.51
C ARG A 116 19.46 8.24 -35.52
N LYS A 117 18.72 8.51 -34.44
CA LYS A 117 18.32 7.48 -33.47
C LYS A 117 17.38 6.44 -34.08
N LEU A 118 16.37 6.88 -34.84
CA LEU A 118 15.40 5.98 -35.46
C LEU A 118 16.00 5.24 -36.69
N GLU A 119 16.90 5.89 -37.44
CA GLU A 119 17.72 5.24 -38.47
C GLU A 119 18.60 4.12 -37.89
N GLN A 120 19.20 4.31 -36.72
CA GLN A 120 19.98 3.26 -36.04
C GLN A 120 19.11 2.03 -35.76
N VAL A 121 17.89 2.22 -35.25
CA VAL A 121 16.98 1.10 -34.94
C VAL A 121 16.37 0.50 -36.21
N ALA A 122 16.20 1.27 -37.28
CA ALA A 122 15.85 0.73 -38.61
C ALA A 122 16.96 -0.19 -39.15
N GLN A 123 18.24 0.14 -38.91
CA GLN A 123 19.38 -0.71 -39.30
C GLN A 123 19.44 -2.03 -38.51
N PHE A 124 18.87 -2.09 -37.29
CA PHE A 124 18.64 -3.34 -36.54
C PHE A 124 17.51 -4.21 -37.15
N GLY A 125 16.91 -3.79 -38.26
CA GLY A 125 15.84 -4.49 -38.96
C GLY A 125 14.44 -4.23 -38.38
N CYS A 126 14.26 -3.13 -37.64
CA CYS A 126 12.94 -2.67 -37.21
C CYS A 126 12.16 -2.03 -38.37
N ILE A 127 10.86 -2.34 -38.48
CA ILE A 127 9.99 -1.90 -39.59
C ILE A 127 8.73 -1.16 -39.12
N ALA A 128 8.64 -0.87 -37.82
CA ALA A 128 7.50 -0.22 -37.20
C ALA A 128 7.96 0.66 -36.03
N PHE A 129 7.39 1.85 -35.90
CA PHE A 129 7.87 2.88 -34.98
C PHE A 129 6.72 3.57 -34.24
N ALA A 130 7.04 4.24 -33.13
CA ALA A 130 6.11 5.11 -32.44
C ALA A 130 6.80 6.37 -31.89
N LEU A 131 6.09 7.49 -31.86
CA LEU A 131 6.47 8.68 -31.08
C LEU A 131 5.46 8.90 -29.96
N LEU A 132 5.97 9.05 -28.74
CA LEU A 132 5.16 9.20 -27.53
C LEU A 132 5.36 10.60 -26.95
N PHE A 133 4.24 11.32 -26.80
CA PHE A 133 4.15 12.64 -26.18
C PHE A 133 3.28 12.57 -24.91
N ASP A 134 3.31 11.43 -24.22
CA ASP A 134 2.56 11.12 -23.00
C ASP A 134 3.29 11.64 -21.75
N ASP A 135 2.52 12.06 -20.73
CA ASP A 135 3.03 12.56 -19.45
C ASP A 135 4.12 13.64 -19.59
N ILE A 136 3.83 14.65 -20.41
CA ILE A 136 4.61 15.89 -20.58
C ILE A 136 3.71 17.10 -20.35
N GLU A 137 4.29 18.24 -19.96
CA GLU A 137 3.55 19.49 -19.83
C GLU A 137 3.23 20.07 -21.22
N PRO A 138 2.04 20.69 -21.43
CA PRO A 138 1.61 21.18 -22.74
C PRO A 138 2.20 22.56 -23.11
N GLU A 139 3.41 22.88 -22.62
CA GLU A 139 4.11 24.13 -22.93
C GLU A 139 5.15 23.92 -24.06
N MET A 140 5.39 24.98 -24.83
CA MET A 140 6.39 25.09 -25.87
C MET A 140 7.50 26.06 -25.43
N SER A 141 8.73 25.83 -25.89
CA SER A 141 9.79 26.83 -25.75
C SER A 141 9.47 28.09 -26.56
N GLU A 142 10.06 29.24 -26.24
CA GLU A 142 9.87 30.47 -27.03
C GLU A 142 10.28 30.28 -28.51
N ALA A 143 11.35 29.52 -28.76
CA ALA A 143 11.79 29.18 -30.12
C ALA A 143 10.84 28.23 -30.87
N ASP A 144 9.93 27.53 -30.16
CA ASP A 144 8.85 26.76 -30.76
C ASP A 144 7.60 27.61 -30.97
N LYS A 145 7.28 28.52 -30.03
CA LYS A 145 6.19 29.51 -30.11
C LYS A 145 6.36 30.47 -31.30
N GLU A 146 7.59 30.79 -31.70
CA GLU A 146 7.88 31.57 -32.92
C GLU A 146 7.58 30.82 -34.25
N VAL A 147 7.53 29.49 -34.23
CA VAL A 147 7.47 28.65 -35.45
C VAL A 147 6.14 27.89 -35.58
N PHE A 148 5.55 27.44 -34.48
CA PHE A 148 4.36 26.60 -34.48
C PHE A 148 3.16 27.29 -33.84
N GLN A 149 2.02 27.24 -34.53
CA GLN A 149 0.77 27.87 -34.08
C GLN A 149 0.21 27.28 -32.78
N SER A 150 0.49 26.01 -32.50
CA SER A 150 0.14 25.33 -31.24
C SER A 150 0.97 24.06 -31.04
N PHE A 151 0.98 23.51 -29.82
CA PHE A 151 1.72 22.30 -29.45
C PHE A 151 1.40 21.09 -30.36
N ALA A 152 0.15 20.96 -30.79
CA ALA A 152 -0.26 19.94 -31.75
C ALA A 152 0.40 20.12 -33.13
N HIS A 153 0.57 21.37 -33.60
CA HIS A 153 1.26 21.63 -34.87
C HIS A 153 2.75 21.27 -34.79
N ALA A 154 3.40 21.53 -33.66
CA ALA A 154 4.80 21.14 -33.42
C ALA A 154 4.98 19.61 -33.47
N GLN A 155 4.20 18.88 -32.66
CA GLN A 155 4.22 17.41 -32.60
C GLN A 155 3.87 16.77 -33.95
N VAL A 156 2.86 17.28 -34.66
CA VAL A 156 2.48 16.78 -35.99
C VAL A 156 3.56 17.05 -37.03
N SER A 157 4.17 18.24 -37.04
CA SER A 157 5.22 18.59 -38.00
C SER A 157 6.40 17.64 -37.88
N VAL A 158 6.92 17.46 -36.66
CA VAL A 158 8.02 16.53 -36.36
C VAL A 158 7.64 15.10 -36.72
N THR A 159 6.45 14.65 -36.34
CA THR A 159 6.01 13.26 -36.61
C THR A 159 5.86 12.98 -38.11
N ASN A 160 5.23 13.88 -38.87
CA ASN A 160 5.08 13.74 -40.31
C ASN A 160 6.46 13.75 -41.02
N GLU A 161 7.41 14.58 -40.57
CA GLU A 161 8.76 14.61 -41.13
C GLU A 161 9.52 13.31 -40.85
N ILE A 162 9.44 12.77 -39.63
CA ILE A 162 10.04 11.48 -39.26
C ILE A 162 9.40 10.32 -40.02
N TYR A 163 8.08 10.30 -40.14
CA TYR A 163 7.32 9.30 -40.90
C TYR A 163 7.72 9.26 -42.37
N GLN A 164 7.86 10.42 -43.02
CA GLN A 164 8.35 10.52 -44.40
C GLN A 164 9.82 10.10 -44.51
N HIS A 165 10.68 10.53 -43.57
CA HIS A 165 12.11 10.21 -43.56
C HIS A 165 12.38 8.71 -43.45
N LEU A 166 11.61 7.99 -42.62
CA LEU A 166 11.69 6.54 -42.45
C LEU A 166 10.99 5.76 -43.59
N SER A 167 10.65 6.41 -44.70
CA SER A 167 9.97 5.81 -45.87
C SER A 167 8.60 5.21 -45.57
N GLN A 168 7.79 5.92 -44.77
CA GLN A 168 6.38 5.61 -44.48
C GLN A 168 6.14 4.18 -43.88
N PRO A 169 6.81 3.83 -42.76
CA PRO A 169 6.66 2.53 -42.12
C PRO A 169 5.35 2.43 -41.33
N LYS A 170 5.04 1.28 -40.72
CA LYS A 170 3.96 1.22 -39.71
C LYS A 170 4.27 2.19 -38.58
N PHE A 171 3.39 3.13 -38.27
CA PHE A 171 3.69 4.22 -37.33
C PHE A 171 2.54 4.47 -36.36
N LEU A 172 2.87 4.64 -35.08
CA LEU A 172 1.92 4.99 -34.01
C LEU A 172 2.27 6.34 -33.36
N VAL A 173 1.28 7.06 -32.86
CA VAL A 173 1.49 8.26 -32.02
C VAL A 173 0.71 8.15 -30.72
N CYS A 174 1.38 8.37 -29.58
CA CYS A 174 0.68 8.67 -28.33
C CYS A 174 0.61 10.19 -28.14
N PRO A 175 -0.58 10.80 -28.17
CA PRO A 175 -0.74 12.24 -27.97
C PRO A 175 -0.61 12.65 -26.50
N THR A 176 -0.37 13.93 -26.23
CA THR A 176 -0.39 14.47 -24.86
C THR A 176 -1.80 14.46 -24.25
N GLN A 177 -2.83 14.71 -25.08
CA GLN A 177 -4.22 14.48 -24.72
C GLN A 177 -4.64 13.06 -25.13
N TYR A 178 -4.23 12.04 -24.37
CA TYR A 178 -4.47 10.61 -24.70
C TYR A 178 -5.73 9.99 -24.08
N CYS A 179 -6.52 10.76 -23.33
CA CYS A 179 -7.79 10.32 -22.76
C CYS A 179 -8.78 11.48 -22.61
N ALA A 180 -10.07 11.18 -22.44
CA ALA A 180 -11.10 12.22 -22.42
C ALA A 180 -10.90 13.24 -21.28
N THR A 181 -10.47 12.80 -20.09
CA THR A 181 -10.12 13.71 -18.97
C THR A 181 -8.87 14.57 -19.21
N ARG A 182 -8.07 14.30 -20.26
CA ARG A 182 -6.97 15.18 -20.70
C ARG A 182 -7.36 16.05 -21.92
N ALA A 183 -8.54 15.87 -22.50
CA ALA A 183 -8.98 16.64 -23.66
C ALA A 183 -9.58 17.99 -23.22
N ILE A 184 -9.00 19.10 -23.69
CA ILE A 184 -9.36 20.45 -23.25
C ILE A 184 -10.07 21.19 -24.40
N PRO A 185 -11.29 21.73 -24.22
CA PRO A 185 -12.15 21.65 -23.01
C PRO A 185 -12.92 20.32 -22.89
N ASN A 186 -12.96 19.51 -23.94
CA ASN A 186 -13.50 18.15 -24.01
C ASN A 186 -13.01 17.50 -25.33
N VAL A 187 -13.36 16.23 -25.59
CA VAL A 187 -12.89 15.50 -26.78
C VAL A 187 -13.39 16.15 -28.07
N THR A 188 -14.71 16.32 -28.25
CA THR A 188 -15.31 16.93 -29.45
C THR A 188 -14.73 18.32 -29.79
N ASN A 189 -14.45 19.15 -28.79
CA ASN A 189 -14.05 20.56 -28.98
C ASN A 189 -12.55 20.83 -28.78
N SER A 190 -11.72 19.80 -28.59
CA SER A 190 -10.27 19.99 -28.42
C SER A 190 -9.60 20.42 -29.73
N GLU A 191 -9.04 21.63 -29.75
CA GLU A 191 -8.23 22.13 -30.86
C GLU A 191 -6.99 21.25 -31.10
N TYR A 192 -6.39 20.75 -30.01
CA TYR A 192 -5.24 19.85 -30.06
C TYR A 192 -5.61 18.54 -30.79
N LEU A 193 -6.73 17.89 -30.43
CA LEU A 193 -7.18 16.65 -31.09
C LEU A 193 -7.66 16.92 -32.52
N ASN A 194 -8.34 18.05 -32.76
CA ASN A 194 -8.75 18.46 -34.10
C ASN A 194 -7.55 18.68 -35.03
N THR A 195 -6.48 19.31 -34.53
CA THR A 195 -5.22 19.51 -35.27
C THR A 195 -4.57 18.17 -35.58
N LEU A 196 -4.44 17.30 -34.58
CA LEU A 196 -3.88 15.95 -34.75
C LEU A 196 -4.66 15.14 -35.80
N GLY A 197 -5.99 15.13 -35.74
CA GLY A 197 -6.83 14.44 -36.72
C GLY A 197 -6.79 15.04 -38.14
N SER A 198 -6.59 16.35 -38.27
CA SER A 198 -6.62 17.05 -39.57
C SER A 198 -5.26 17.28 -40.24
N LYS A 199 -4.15 17.16 -39.49
CA LYS A 199 -2.79 17.48 -39.98
C LYS A 199 -1.82 16.30 -39.95
N LEU A 200 -2.02 15.31 -39.07
CA LEU A 200 -1.22 14.09 -39.08
C LEU A 200 -1.57 13.25 -40.32
N ALA A 201 -0.58 12.58 -40.92
CA ALA A 201 -0.82 11.68 -42.05
C ALA A 201 -1.84 10.58 -41.69
N GLN A 202 -2.70 10.20 -42.64
CA GLN A 202 -3.86 9.34 -42.38
C GLN A 202 -3.49 7.88 -42.10
N GLU A 203 -2.29 7.51 -42.54
CA GLU A 203 -1.65 6.22 -42.39
C GLU A 203 -0.96 6.05 -41.02
N ILE A 204 -0.91 7.11 -40.21
CA ILE A 204 -0.37 7.08 -38.84
C ILE A 204 -1.53 6.87 -37.87
N ASP A 205 -1.53 5.70 -37.21
CA ASP A 205 -2.55 5.36 -36.22
C ASP A 205 -2.28 6.07 -34.88
N ILE A 206 -3.34 6.46 -34.17
CA ILE A 206 -3.25 7.24 -32.93
C ILE A 206 -3.68 6.39 -31.73
N MET A 207 -2.90 6.44 -30.65
CA MET A 207 -3.15 5.75 -29.39
C MET A 207 -4.15 6.55 -28.51
N TRP A 208 -5.00 5.83 -27.78
CA TRP A 208 -6.01 6.39 -26.87
C TRP A 208 -6.29 5.46 -25.68
N THR A 209 -6.42 5.97 -24.45
CA THR A 209 -6.70 5.12 -23.26
C THR A 209 -8.18 5.11 -22.82
N GLY A 210 -9.04 5.82 -23.56
CA GLY A 210 -10.48 5.89 -23.30
C GLY A 210 -10.91 7.15 -22.53
N SER A 211 -11.87 6.99 -21.62
CA SER A 211 -12.43 8.10 -20.84
C SER A 211 -11.45 8.64 -19.80
N LYS A 212 -10.60 7.78 -19.23
CA LYS A 212 -9.56 8.10 -18.24
C LYS A 212 -8.24 7.43 -18.64
N VAL A 213 -7.17 7.74 -17.90
CA VAL A 213 -5.87 7.03 -18.01
C VAL A 213 -6.07 5.51 -17.81
N ILE A 214 -6.87 5.13 -16.81
CA ILE A 214 -7.35 3.77 -16.56
C ILE A 214 -8.87 3.83 -16.69
N SER A 215 -9.41 3.34 -17.82
CA SER A 215 -10.85 3.38 -18.09
C SER A 215 -11.56 2.17 -17.48
N ARG A 216 -12.58 2.37 -16.63
CA ARG A 216 -13.43 1.26 -16.12
C ARG A 216 -14.21 0.60 -17.26
N LEU A 217 -14.81 1.40 -18.13
CA LEU A 217 -15.55 0.97 -19.32
C LEU A 217 -15.06 1.74 -20.56
N LEU A 218 -15.08 1.09 -21.72
CA LEU A 218 -15.04 1.74 -23.04
C LEU A 218 -16.42 1.59 -23.71
N THR A 219 -17.00 2.69 -24.18
CA THR A 219 -18.35 2.72 -24.79
C THR A 219 -18.27 2.92 -26.30
N LYS A 220 -19.30 2.51 -27.05
CA LYS A 220 -19.36 2.65 -28.51
C LYS A 220 -19.49 4.11 -28.94
N GLU A 221 -20.01 4.92 -28.03
CA GLU A 221 -20.33 6.34 -28.13
C GLU A 221 -19.06 7.16 -27.93
N GLY A 222 -18.32 6.94 -26.83
CA GLY A 222 -17.01 7.57 -26.60
C GLY A 222 -15.96 7.13 -27.63
N THR A 223 -16.05 5.89 -28.11
CA THR A 223 -15.22 5.41 -29.25
C THR A 223 -15.59 6.12 -30.57
N GLN A 224 -16.87 6.50 -30.75
CA GLN A 224 -17.27 7.28 -31.92
C GLN A 224 -16.77 8.73 -31.82
N GLU A 225 -16.96 9.38 -30.66
CA GLU A 225 -16.55 10.77 -30.43
C GLU A 225 -15.07 10.98 -30.75
N ILE A 226 -14.19 10.09 -30.26
CA ILE A 226 -12.76 10.17 -30.55
C ILE A 226 -12.44 9.83 -32.01
N THR A 227 -13.17 8.90 -32.63
CA THR A 227 -12.98 8.56 -34.06
C THR A 227 -13.35 9.73 -34.97
N ASP A 228 -14.39 10.49 -34.64
CA ASP A 228 -14.88 11.59 -35.46
C ASP A 228 -13.91 12.79 -35.42
N ILE A 229 -13.33 13.12 -34.25
CA ILE A 229 -12.36 14.21 -34.10
C ILE A 229 -10.97 13.85 -34.66
N LEU A 230 -10.49 12.62 -34.43
CA LEU A 230 -9.24 12.10 -34.98
C LEU A 230 -9.33 11.73 -36.46
N ARG A 231 -10.55 11.59 -36.99
CA ARG A 231 -10.88 11.22 -38.39
C ARG A 231 -10.38 9.83 -38.80
N ARG A 232 -9.99 8.99 -37.84
CA ARG A 232 -9.56 7.59 -38.02
C ARG A 232 -9.81 6.77 -36.74
N PRO A 233 -10.08 5.45 -36.84
CA PRO A 233 -10.21 4.58 -35.67
C PRO A 233 -8.95 4.60 -34.79
N PRO A 234 -9.06 4.75 -33.46
CA PRO A 234 -7.90 4.73 -32.57
C PRO A 234 -7.37 3.31 -32.33
N VAL A 235 -6.10 3.22 -31.94
CA VAL A 235 -5.54 2.06 -31.23
C VAL A 235 -5.74 2.29 -29.73
N ILE A 236 -6.35 1.36 -29.03
CA ILE A 236 -6.44 1.48 -27.57
C ILE A 236 -5.10 1.12 -26.94
N TRP A 237 -4.56 2.03 -26.12
CA TRP A 237 -3.55 1.72 -25.10
C TRP A 237 -4.34 1.41 -23.82
N ASP A 238 -4.41 0.15 -23.42
CA ASP A 238 -5.30 -0.26 -22.32
C ASP A 238 -4.53 -0.52 -21.01
N ASN A 239 -4.67 0.40 -20.07
CA ASN A 239 -4.09 0.32 -18.73
C ASN A 239 -4.98 -0.45 -17.72
N LEU A 240 -6.00 -1.22 -18.15
CA LEU A 240 -6.87 -2.01 -17.25
C LEU A 240 -6.11 -2.94 -16.30
N HIS A 241 -4.90 -3.36 -16.67
CA HIS A 241 -4.05 -4.26 -15.88
C HIS A 241 -2.72 -3.63 -15.44
N ALA A 242 -2.50 -2.34 -15.69
CA ALA A 242 -1.30 -1.64 -15.21
C ALA A 242 -1.33 -1.50 -13.68
N ASN A 243 -0.18 -1.61 -13.00
CA ASN A 243 -0.07 -1.47 -11.54
C ASN A 243 1.08 -0.57 -11.06
N ASP A 244 1.80 0.08 -11.97
CA ASP A 244 2.93 0.98 -11.69
C ASP A 244 2.56 2.16 -10.75
N TYR A 245 1.33 2.67 -10.88
CA TYR A 245 0.78 3.73 -10.02
C TYR A 245 0.52 3.32 -8.55
N ASP A 246 0.51 2.02 -8.23
CA ASP A 246 0.28 1.48 -6.88
C ASP A 246 0.89 0.09 -6.70
N GLN A 247 2.18 0.05 -6.30
CA GLN A 247 2.96 -1.19 -6.08
C GLN A 247 2.38 -2.17 -5.05
N LYS A 248 1.35 -1.79 -4.26
CA LYS A 248 0.60 -2.70 -3.39
C LYS A 248 -0.45 -3.52 -4.14
N ARG A 249 -0.77 -3.19 -5.40
CA ARG A 249 -1.77 -3.87 -6.24
C ARG A 249 -1.12 -4.70 -7.34
N VAL A 250 -1.84 -5.74 -7.75
CA VAL A 250 -1.59 -6.58 -8.93
C VAL A 250 -2.94 -7.02 -9.47
N PHE A 251 -3.06 -7.18 -10.78
CA PHE A 251 -4.33 -7.43 -11.46
C PHE A 251 -4.24 -8.73 -12.26
N LEU A 252 -4.93 -9.75 -11.72
CA LEU A 252 -5.02 -11.13 -12.19
C LEU A 252 -6.43 -11.47 -12.69
N GLY A 253 -7.38 -10.54 -12.61
CA GLY A 253 -8.73 -10.68 -13.18
C GLY A 253 -8.76 -10.64 -14.72
N PRO A 254 -9.89 -11.02 -15.34
CA PRO A 254 -10.04 -11.06 -16.79
C PRO A 254 -10.16 -9.67 -17.41
N TYR A 255 -9.74 -9.52 -18.66
CA TYR A 255 -10.04 -8.35 -19.48
C TYR A 255 -11.56 -8.13 -19.57
N SER A 256 -12.04 -6.95 -19.17
CA SER A 256 -13.46 -6.67 -18.93
C SER A 256 -13.82 -5.20 -19.22
N GLY A 257 -15.12 -4.88 -19.30
CA GLY A 257 -15.58 -3.51 -19.55
C GLY A 257 -15.34 -2.98 -20.97
N ARG A 258 -14.95 -3.85 -21.91
CA ARG A 258 -14.80 -3.56 -23.34
C ARG A 258 -15.67 -4.53 -24.12
N SER A 259 -16.74 -4.04 -24.72
CA SER A 259 -17.60 -4.90 -25.55
C SER A 259 -16.84 -5.38 -26.80
N PRO A 260 -16.93 -6.67 -27.21
CA PRO A 260 -16.42 -7.13 -28.50
C PRO A 260 -16.99 -6.35 -29.70
N ASP A 261 -18.17 -5.73 -29.54
CA ASP A 261 -18.75 -4.80 -30.51
C ASP A 261 -17.86 -3.58 -30.83
N LEU A 262 -16.81 -3.31 -30.03
CA LEU A 262 -15.83 -2.26 -30.28
C LEU A 262 -14.78 -2.67 -31.31
N ILE A 263 -14.52 -3.97 -31.52
CA ILE A 263 -13.45 -4.45 -32.41
C ILE A 263 -13.57 -3.87 -33.83
N PRO A 264 -14.77 -3.80 -34.47
CA PRO A 264 -14.93 -3.16 -35.78
C PRO A 264 -14.81 -1.62 -35.79
N LYS A 265 -14.82 -0.97 -34.62
CA LYS A 265 -14.66 0.49 -34.44
C LYS A 265 -13.23 0.92 -34.11
N LEU A 266 -12.30 -0.02 -33.93
CA LEU A 266 -10.94 0.25 -33.47
C LEU A 266 -9.92 -0.20 -34.51
N ARG A 267 -8.77 0.49 -34.56
CA ARG A 267 -7.58 -0.02 -35.25
C ARG A 267 -6.93 -1.16 -34.46
N GLY A 268 -7.08 -1.18 -33.15
CA GLY A 268 -6.44 -2.18 -32.31
C GLY A 268 -6.62 -1.99 -30.81
N VAL A 269 -6.04 -2.94 -30.06
CA VAL A 269 -5.87 -2.89 -28.61
C VAL A 269 -4.48 -3.42 -28.26
N LEU A 270 -3.72 -2.61 -27.53
CA LEU A 270 -2.44 -2.92 -26.91
C LEU A 270 -2.62 -2.78 -25.39
N THR A 271 -2.53 -3.88 -24.63
CA THR A 271 -2.57 -3.77 -23.16
C THR A 271 -1.21 -3.31 -22.62
N ASN A 272 -1.24 -2.39 -21.65
CA ASN A 272 -0.16 -2.10 -20.73
C ASN A 272 -0.49 -2.82 -19.41
N PRO A 273 0.14 -3.98 -19.10
CA PRO A 273 -0.24 -4.83 -17.99
C PRO A 273 0.64 -4.55 -16.75
N ASN A 274 0.66 -5.47 -15.76
CA ASN A 274 1.44 -5.30 -14.54
C ASN A 274 2.95 -5.25 -14.84
N CYS A 275 3.72 -4.64 -13.94
CA CYS A 275 5.18 -4.64 -13.99
C CYS A 275 5.74 -6.08 -13.87
N GLU A 276 5.16 -6.86 -12.94
CA GLU A 276 5.46 -8.26 -12.67
C GLU A 276 5.09 -9.15 -13.87
N TYR A 277 6.11 -9.65 -14.59
CA TYR A 277 5.92 -10.39 -15.83
C TYR A 277 5.01 -11.62 -15.68
N GLY A 278 5.20 -12.39 -14.60
CA GLY A 278 4.48 -13.63 -14.33
C GLY A 278 2.99 -13.43 -14.04
N ALA A 279 2.61 -12.27 -13.49
CA ALA A 279 1.22 -11.90 -13.21
C ALA A 279 0.38 -11.72 -14.49
N ASN A 280 1.03 -11.39 -15.61
CA ASN A 280 0.35 -10.93 -16.83
C ASN A 280 -0.28 -12.03 -17.68
N PHE A 281 -0.16 -13.29 -17.27
CA PHE A 281 -0.70 -14.42 -18.02
C PHE A 281 -2.21 -14.28 -18.25
N VAL A 282 -3.00 -14.01 -17.20
CA VAL A 282 -4.46 -13.87 -17.32
C VAL A 282 -4.83 -12.63 -18.15
N ALA A 283 -4.21 -11.48 -17.88
CA ALA A 283 -4.48 -10.23 -18.61
C ALA A 283 -4.32 -10.41 -20.13
N ILE A 284 -3.18 -10.97 -20.56
CA ILE A 284 -2.85 -11.14 -21.99
C ILE A 284 -3.67 -12.29 -22.62
N HIS A 285 -3.86 -13.41 -21.91
CA HIS A 285 -4.65 -14.55 -22.39
C HIS A 285 -6.14 -14.20 -22.55
N THR A 286 -6.71 -13.41 -21.64
CA THR A 286 -8.12 -12.99 -21.72
C THR A 286 -8.36 -11.91 -22.78
N LEU A 287 -7.43 -10.96 -22.95
CA LEU A 287 -7.43 -10.05 -24.12
C LEU A 287 -7.33 -10.83 -25.44
N ALA A 288 -6.48 -11.85 -25.51
CA ALA A 288 -6.33 -12.65 -26.72
C ALA A 288 -7.57 -13.47 -27.06
N GLN A 289 -8.30 -13.98 -26.05
CA GLN A 289 -9.64 -14.57 -26.23
C GLN A 289 -10.63 -13.53 -26.75
N TRP A 290 -10.74 -12.38 -26.07
CA TRP A 290 -11.62 -11.26 -26.46
C TRP A 290 -11.43 -10.83 -27.91
N SER A 291 -10.17 -10.75 -28.37
CA SER A 291 -9.81 -10.30 -29.73
C SER A 291 -10.35 -11.17 -30.87
N ARG A 292 -10.80 -12.39 -30.58
CA ARG A 292 -11.40 -13.33 -31.55
C ARG A 292 -12.93 -13.29 -31.55
N CYS A 293 -13.54 -12.71 -30.51
CA CYS A 293 -14.98 -12.62 -30.37
C CYS A 293 -15.57 -11.50 -31.25
N ASN A 294 -16.87 -11.56 -31.50
CA ASN A 294 -17.65 -10.50 -32.15
C ASN A 294 -19.07 -10.34 -31.58
N VAL A 295 -19.41 -11.09 -30.53
CA VAL A 295 -20.63 -10.93 -29.73
C VAL A 295 -20.26 -10.74 -28.27
N ASP A 296 -20.95 -9.81 -27.61
CA ASP A 296 -20.84 -9.59 -26.17
C ASP A 296 -21.79 -10.52 -25.39
N GLY A 297 -21.23 -11.33 -24.49
CA GLY A 297 -21.98 -12.28 -23.67
C GLY A 297 -22.58 -11.68 -22.39
N GLN A 298 -22.29 -10.42 -22.03
CA GLN A 298 -22.88 -9.79 -20.84
C GLN A 298 -24.18 -9.03 -21.12
N ARG A 299 -24.62 -8.94 -22.40
CA ARG A 299 -25.82 -8.17 -22.80
C ARG A 299 -27.09 -8.55 -22.04
N ASP A 300 -27.30 -9.83 -21.72
CA ASP A 300 -28.50 -10.29 -21.02
C ASP A 300 -28.52 -9.94 -19.51
N LEU A 301 -27.37 -9.58 -18.92
CA LEU A 301 -27.25 -9.19 -17.50
C LEU A 301 -27.30 -7.67 -17.29
N THR A 302 -26.92 -6.87 -18.30
CA THR A 302 -26.78 -5.40 -18.18
C THR A 302 -28.09 -4.61 -17.93
N LEU A 303 -29.25 -5.28 -17.86
CA LEU A 303 -30.53 -4.64 -17.53
C LEU A 303 -30.64 -4.18 -16.06
N ASN A 304 -29.80 -4.72 -15.16
CA ASN A 304 -29.81 -4.38 -13.72
C ASN A 304 -28.70 -3.41 -13.28
N ASP A 305 -27.77 -3.01 -14.16
CA ASP A 305 -26.58 -2.21 -13.78
C ASP A 305 -26.85 -0.69 -13.67
N THR A 306 -28.11 -0.28 -13.56
CA THR A 306 -28.55 1.09 -13.21
C THR A 306 -28.68 1.31 -11.70
N VAL A 307 -28.38 0.29 -10.89
CA VAL A 307 -28.51 0.29 -9.42
C VAL A 307 -27.21 0.77 -8.76
N SER A 308 -27.30 1.74 -7.84
CA SER A 308 -26.15 2.29 -7.09
C SER A 308 -25.42 1.22 -6.28
N ALA A 309 -24.12 1.45 -6.03
CA ALA A 309 -23.26 0.54 -5.26
C ALA A 309 -23.84 0.23 -3.86
N ASP A 310 -24.47 1.22 -3.22
CA ASP A 310 -25.06 1.13 -1.89
C ASP A 310 -26.24 0.13 -1.84
N ILE A 311 -27.06 0.11 -2.90
CA ILE A 311 -28.19 -0.83 -3.01
C ILE A 311 -27.68 -2.25 -3.36
N LYS A 312 -26.57 -2.35 -4.10
CA LYS A 312 -25.92 -3.64 -4.42
C LYS A 312 -25.27 -4.29 -3.19
N LEU A 313 -24.86 -3.50 -2.19
CA LEU A 313 -24.42 -3.97 -0.87
C LEU A 313 -25.55 -4.56 -0.01
N GLU A 314 -26.78 -4.04 -0.15
CA GLU A 314 -27.94 -4.51 0.63
C GLU A 314 -28.71 -5.67 -0.02
N THR A 315 -28.68 -5.81 -1.35
CA THR A 315 -29.55 -6.77 -2.07
C THR A 315 -28.92 -8.14 -2.36
N GLU A 316 -27.63 -8.34 -2.09
CA GLU A 316 -26.96 -9.65 -2.18
C GLU A 316 -27.10 -10.51 -0.90
N THR A 317 -27.93 -10.11 0.08
CA THR A 317 -27.88 -10.67 1.44
C THR A 317 -28.71 -11.92 1.71
N GLU A 318 -29.73 -12.25 0.90
CA GLU A 318 -30.69 -13.32 1.23
C GLU A 318 -30.42 -14.69 0.59
N ASP A 319 -29.65 -14.77 -0.51
CA ASP A 319 -29.38 -16.06 -1.19
C ASP A 319 -27.90 -16.23 -1.57
N GLY A 320 -27.31 -17.36 -1.19
CA GLY A 320 -25.88 -17.67 -1.34
C GLY A 320 -25.45 -18.04 -2.76
N LEU A 321 -25.73 -17.19 -3.75
CA LEU A 321 -25.54 -17.41 -5.20
C LEU A 321 -24.07 -17.40 -5.67
N SER A 322 -23.29 -18.29 -5.06
CA SER A 322 -21.96 -18.69 -5.51
C SER A 322 -22.04 -19.63 -6.73
N GLY A 323 -21.88 -19.08 -7.93
CA GLY A 323 -21.31 -19.81 -9.08
C GLY A 323 -22.20 -20.09 -10.29
N GLU A 324 -23.53 -20.17 -10.15
CA GLU A 324 -24.42 -20.58 -11.25
C GLU A 324 -25.06 -19.39 -11.99
N ASP A 325 -24.29 -18.75 -12.89
CA ASP A 325 -24.86 -18.07 -14.07
C ASP A 325 -23.82 -17.85 -15.21
N VAL A 326 -22.94 -18.85 -15.42
CA VAL A 326 -22.07 -18.91 -16.60
C VAL A 326 -22.68 -19.92 -17.58
N PRO A 327 -23.18 -19.51 -18.77
CA PRO A 327 -23.79 -20.44 -19.71
C PRO A 327 -22.82 -21.55 -20.10
N THR A 328 -23.19 -22.80 -19.80
CA THR A 328 -22.32 -23.99 -19.96
C THR A 328 -21.91 -24.25 -21.41
N THR A 329 -22.60 -23.66 -22.39
CA THR A 329 -22.20 -23.61 -23.80
C THR A 329 -22.37 -22.21 -24.38
N LEU A 330 -21.42 -21.30 -24.11
CA LEU A 330 -21.29 -20.05 -24.87
C LEU A 330 -20.91 -20.33 -26.33
N SER A 331 -21.40 -19.51 -27.27
CA SER A 331 -21.01 -19.66 -28.68
C SER A 331 -19.52 -19.29 -28.89
N PRO A 332 -18.77 -19.92 -29.82
CA PRO A 332 -17.33 -19.68 -29.97
C PRO A 332 -16.91 -18.23 -30.29
N ASN A 333 -17.84 -17.39 -30.73
CA ASN A 333 -17.60 -15.99 -31.07
C ASN A 333 -18.05 -15.01 -29.96
N MET A 334 -18.53 -15.51 -28.82
CA MET A 334 -19.07 -14.72 -27.71
C MET A 334 -18.05 -14.61 -26.57
N TYR A 335 -17.82 -13.39 -26.09
CA TYR A 335 -16.92 -13.16 -24.94
C TYR A 335 -17.70 -13.14 -23.62
N HIS A 336 -17.18 -13.82 -22.59
CA HIS A 336 -17.67 -13.71 -21.22
C HIS A 336 -16.48 -13.72 -20.23
N PRO A 337 -16.29 -12.67 -19.39
CA PRO A 337 -15.09 -12.53 -18.56
C PRO A 337 -14.81 -13.72 -17.64
N ARG A 338 -15.83 -14.25 -16.94
CA ARG A 338 -15.66 -15.41 -16.03
C ARG A 338 -15.25 -16.69 -16.76
N GLN A 339 -15.73 -16.93 -17.99
CA GLN A 339 -15.30 -18.09 -18.76
C GLN A 339 -13.88 -17.89 -19.32
N ALA A 340 -13.56 -16.67 -19.77
CA ALA A 340 -12.21 -16.33 -20.22
C ALA A 340 -11.18 -16.49 -19.10
N LEU A 341 -11.53 -16.09 -17.86
CA LEU A 341 -10.74 -16.30 -16.65
C LEU A 341 -10.51 -17.80 -16.38
N ARG A 342 -11.59 -18.61 -16.36
CA ARG A 342 -11.49 -20.06 -16.13
C ARG A 342 -10.59 -20.75 -17.16
N ASN A 343 -10.71 -20.38 -18.43
CA ASN A 343 -9.83 -20.86 -19.50
C ASN A 343 -8.36 -20.46 -19.25
N ALA A 344 -8.12 -19.20 -18.87
CA ALA A 344 -6.78 -18.69 -18.61
C ALA A 344 -6.12 -19.35 -17.38
N ILE A 345 -6.87 -19.57 -16.29
CA ILE A 345 -6.37 -20.27 -15.08
C ILE A 345 -5.94 -21.71 -15.43
N GLY A 346 -6.76 -22.44 -16.19
CA GLY A 346 -6.42 -23.81 -16.60
C GLY A 346 -5.12 -23.89 -17.42
N ASP A 347 -4.91 -22.92 -18.32
CA ASP A 347 -3.67 -22.80 -19.11
C ASP A 347 -2.48 -22.28 -18.24
N TRP A 348 -2.73 -21.44 -17.24
CA TRP A 348 -1.71 -20.82 -16.37
C TRP A 348 -1.10 -21.81 -15.37
N LEU A 349 -1.88 -22.77 -14.88
CA LEU A 349 -1.43 -23.79 -13.92
C LEU A 349 -0.21 -24.59 -14.44
N ALA A 350 -0.08 -24.76 -15.76
CA ALA A 350 1.08 -25.39 -16.38
C ALA A 350 2.36 -24.54 -16.23
N GLU A 351 2.28 -23.22 -16.14
CA GLU A 351 3.45 -22.34 -15.97
C GLU A 351 4.09 -22.46 -14.57
N PHE A 352 3.29 -22.63 -13.51
CA PHE A 352 3.79 -22.84 -12.13
C PHE A 352 4.60 -24.14 -11.97
N ASN A 353 4.29 -25.13 -12.80
CA ASN A 353 4.96 -26.44 -12.81
C ASN A 353 6.29 -26.43 -13.59
N LYS A 354 6.56 -25.42 -14.43
CA LYS A 354 7.84 -25.29 -15.14
C LYS A 354 8.98 -25.02 -14.16
N HIS A 355 10.08 -25.75 -14.28
CA HIS A 355 11.27 -25.50 -13.46
C HIS A 355 12.00 -24.24 -13.96
N LYS A 356 11.92 -23.15 -13.19
CA LYS A 356 12.66 -21.90 -13.44
C LYS A 356 13.38 -21.46 -12.17
N THR A 357 14.69 -21.22 -12.26
CA THR A 357 15.53 -20.75 -11.15
C THR A 357 15.66 -19.23 -11.15
N ALA A 358 15.25 -18.59 -10.07
CA ALA A 358 15.45 -17.15 -9.84
C ALA A 358 16.32 -16.93 -8.61
N TRP A 359 17.29 -16.02 -8.70
CA TRP A 359 18.29 -15.74 -7.66
C TRP A 359 18.50 -14.23 -7.47
N GLY A 360 17.83 -13.66 -6.46
CA GLY A 360 17.96 -12.26 -6.05
C GLY A 360 17.05 -11.93 -4.87
N PRO A 361 17.21 -10.73 -4.26
CA PRO A 361 16.31 -10.25 -3.21
C PRO A 361 14.88 -9.97 -3.75
N ILE A 362 13.88 -10.07 -2.88
CA ILE A 362 12.47 -9.66 -3.12
C ILE A 362 12.28 -8.14 -3.35
N ALA A 363 13.36 -7.39 -3.48
CA ALA A 363 13.34 -5.95 -3.67
C ALA A 363 12.74 -5.55 -5.04
N LYS A 364 11.41 -5.31 -5.04
CA LYS A 364 10.83 -4.20 -5.82
C LYS A 364 11.74 -2.98 -5.65
N PRO A 365 12.09 -2.25 -6.73
CA PRO A 365 12.96 -1.08 -6.61
C PRO A 365 12.33 -0.11 -5.60
N GLN A 366 13.08 0.22 -4.54
CA GLN A 366 12.59 1.14 -3.52
C GLN A 366 12.19 2.45 -4.21
N PRO A 367 11.06 3.06 -3.81
CA PRO A 367 10.65 4.32 -4.40
C PRO A 367 11.76 5.37 -4.14
N ALA A 368 12.01 6.22 -5.15
CA ALA A 368 12.60 7.52 -4.87
C ALA A 368 11.78 8.21 -3.76
N VAL A 369 12.48 8.86 -2.82
CA VAL A 369 11.96 9.33 -1.52
C VAL A 369 10.50 9.77 -1.60
N ALA A 370 9.67 9.19 -0.72
CA ALA A 370 8.23 9.35 -0.71
C ALA A 370 7.82 10.82 -0.95
N ILE A 371 7.22 11.08 -2.11
CA ILE A 371 6.58 12.36 -2.39
C ILE A 371 5.46 12.50 -1.36
N VAL A 372 5.69 13.35 -0.35
CA VAL A 372 4.65 13.79 0.58
C VAL A 372 3.49 14.27 -0.29
N PRO A 373 2.28 13.71 -0.16
CA PRO A 373 1.18 14.10 -1.00
C PRO A 373 0.89 15.58 -0.74
N VAL A 374 1.21 16.42 -1.73
CA VAL A 374 0.73 17.80 -1.76
C VAL A 374 -0.78 17.72 -1.59
N PRO A 375 -1.36 18.39 -0.58
CA PRO A 375 -2.80 18.37 -0.40
C PRO A 375 -3.47 18.74 -1.72
N ILE A 376 -4.38 17.88 -2.20
CA ILE A 376 -5.25 18.25 -3.32
C ILE A 376 -6.18 19.33 -2.77
N ILE A 377 -5.73 20.58 -2.84
CA ILE A 377 -6.60 21.74 -2.69
C ILE A 377 -7.70 21.52 -3.73
N PRO A 378 -8.98 21.38 -3.32
CA PRO A 378 -10.03 21.10 -4.27
C PRO A 378 -10.16 22.32 -5.19
N SER A 379 -9.67 22.17 -6.43
CA SER A 379 -9.90 23.15 -7.49
C SER A 379 -11.39 23.20 -7.73
N ILE A 380 -12.04 24.21 -7.16
CA ILE A 380 -13.49 24.43 -7.24
C ILE A 380 -13.92 24.29 -8.71
N ASN A 381 -14.96 23.48 -8.95
CA ASN A 381 -15.43 22.95 -10.25
C ASN A 381 -14.96 21.54 -10.63
N THR A 382 -15.13 20.56 -9.75
CA THR A 382 -15.37 19.16 -10.18
C THR A 382 -16.40 18.48 -9.25
N CYS A 383 -17.32 17.71 -9.83
CA CYS A 383 -18.24 16.79 -9.13
C CYS A 383 -19.16 17.35 -8.00
N MET A 384 -20.15 18.19 -8.36
CA MET A 384 -21.44 18.21 -7.65
C MET A 384 -22.61 18.27 -8.66
N SER A 385 -23.07 17.11 -9.11
CA SER A 385 -24.31 16.99 -9.90
C SER A 385 -25.50 16.74 -8.98
N LEU A 386 -25.92 17.75 -8.23
CA LEU A 386 -27.07 17.65 -7.32
C LEU A 386 -28.36 17.36 -8.11
N THR A 387 -28.94 16.20 -7.88
CA THR A 387 -30.26 15.84 -8.40
C THR A 387 -31.32 16.46 -7.49
N THR A 388 -31.77 17.67 -7.81
CA THR A 388 -32.75 18.41 -6.98
C THR A 388 -34.19 17.97 -7.26
N THR A 389 -34.83 17.32 -6.29
CA THR A 389 -36.25 16.96 -6.33
C THR A 389 -37.13 18.20 -6.32
N THR A 390 -38.03 18.32 -7.30
CA THR A 390 -38.80 19.54 -7.54
C THR A 390 -40.04 19.66 -6.65
N THR A 391 -40.10 20.67 -5.77
CA THR A 391 -41.35 21.22 -5.23
C THR A 391 -41.37 22.74 -5.39
N THR A 392 -42.49 23.29 -5.84
CA THR A 392 -42.62 24.67 -6.36
C THR A 392 -43.00 25.69 -5.29
N ASN A 393 -42.50 26.94 -5.39
CA ASN A 393 -43.35 28.15 -5.47
C ASN A 393 -42.57 29.49 -5.68
N SER A 394 -42.74 30.08 -6.88
CA SER A 394 -42.89 31.52 -7.21
C SER A 394 -41.99 32.66 -6.63
N VAL A 395 -41.19 33.25 -7.55
CA VAL A 395 -41.05 34.73 -7.85
C VAL A 395 -40.33 35.68 -6.87
N GLY A 396 -39.29 36.43 -7.34
CA GLY A 396 -38.71 37.56 -6.58
C GLY A 396 -37.45 38.33 -7.07
N THR A 397 -37.38 38.81 -8.33
CA THR A 397 -36.55 39.96 -8.84
C THR A 397 -35.04 40.20 -8.48
N ASN A 398 -34.23 40.45 -9.54
CA ASN A 398 -32.84 40.99 -9.61
C ASN A 398 -32.67 42.45 -9.04
N PRO A 399 -31.45 43.05 -8.86
CA PRO A 399 -30.17 42.82 -9.57
C PRO A 399 -28.82 42.92 -8.77
N THR A 400 -27.71 42.90 -9.52
CA THR A 400 -26.26 42.88 -9.15
C THR A 400 -25.63 44.20 -8.68
N PRO A 401 -24.42 44.14 -8.06
CA PRO A 401 -23.31 45.05 -8.42
C PRO A 401 -21.96 44.33 -8.71
N MET A 402 -20.94 45.10 -9.13
CA MET A 402 -19.64 44.66 -9.69
C MET A 402 -18.45 44.72 -8.69
N VAL A 403 -17.32 44.09 -9.04
CA VAL A 403 -16.01 44.20 -8.37
C VAL A 403 -15.00 44.95 -9.27
N PRO A 404 -14.07 45.79 -8.75
CA PRO A 404 -13.18 46.62 -9.58
C PRO A 404 -11.82 46.00 -9.88
N THR A 405 -11.25 46.32 -11.05
CA THR A 405 -9.89 45.96 -11.47
C THR A 405 -8.84 46.93 -10.88
N ASN A 406 -7.79 46.45 -10.20
CA ASN A 406 -6.49 47.14 -10.05
C ASN A 406 -5.43 46.30 -9.28
N HIS A 407 -5.04 45.12 -9.77
CA HIS A 407 -3.91 44.34 -9.23
C HIS A 407 -3.07 43.69 -10.35
N LEU A 408 -2.57 44.50 -11.29
CA LEU A 408 -1.89 44.02 -12.49
C LEU A 408 -0.61 44.82 -12.84
N GLN A 409 0.18 45.19 -11.83
CA GLN A 409 1.42 45.97 -12.05
C GLN A 409 2.51 45.78 -10.97
N ALA A 410 2.61 44.58 -10.37
CA ALA A 410 3.56 44.29 -9.28
C ALA A 410 4.30 42.94 -9.43
N LEU A 411 4.47 42.44 -10.67
CA LEU A 411 5.08 41.13 -10.98
C LEU A 411 6.22 41.21 -12.02
N ALA A 412 6.78 42.40 -12.27
CA ALA A 412 7.66 42.67 -13.41
C ALA A 412 9.14 42.97 -13.08
N GLU A 413 9.53 43.06 -11.80
CA GLU A 413 10.87 43.55 -11.40
C GLU A 413 11.66 42.58 -10.48
N VAL A 414 11.39 41.27 -10.53
CA VAL A 414 12.16 40.25 -9.78
C VAL A 414 12.71 39.14 -10.71
N CYS A 415 13.15 39.53 -11.91
CA CYS A 415 13.83 38.65 -12.88
C CYS A 415 15.21 39.21 -13.29
N SER A 416 15.88 39.94 -12.39
CA SER A 416 17.20 40.54 -12.64
C SER A 416 18.13 40.38 -11.44
N THR A 417 19.39 40.03 -11.73
CA THR A 417 20.53 39.88 -10.79
C THR A 417 20.46 38.76 -9.74
N VAL A 418 21.03 37.60 -10.08
CA VAL A 418 21.96 36.88 -9.19
C VAL A 418 23.18 36.45 -10.03
N ASN A 419 24.38 36.86 -9.62
CA ASN A 419 25.63 36.40 -10.25
C ASN A 419 26.15 35.13 -9.55
N VAL A 420 26.89 34.30 -10.28
CA VAL A 420 27.58 33.14 -9.73
C VAL A 420 28.75 33.57 -8.84
N THR A 421 28.80 33.04 -7.62
CA THR A 421 30.02 32.97 -6.79
C THR A 421 30.07 31.62 -6.09
N THR A 422 31.16 30.89 -6.28
CA THR A 422 31.38 29.53 -5.78
C THR A 422 32.00 29.53 -4.39
N THR A 423 31.54 28.63 -3.51
CA THR A 423 32.29 28.13 -2.35
C THR A 423 31.93 26.66 -2.11
N ASP A 424 32.92 25.82 -1.86
CA ASP A 424 32.76 24.36 -1.80
C ASP A 424 32.24 23.86 -0.44
N THR A 425 31.17 23.08 -0.47
CA THR A 425 30.88 22.05 0.55
C THR A 425 30.35 20.79 -0.14
N ILE A 426 30.94 19.65 0.21
CA ILE A 426 30.65 18.36 -0.45
C ILE A 426 29.32 17.81 0.05
N VAL A 427 28.29 17.92 -0.78
CA VAL A 427 27.08 17.08 -0.69
C VAL A 427 27.19 16.02 -1.77
N ASN A 428 27.49 14.78 -1.38
CA ASN A 428 27.37 13.65 -2.31
C ASN A 428 25.89 13.34 -2.53
N PRO A 429 25.33 13.50 -3.74
CA PRO A 429 24.05 12.87 -4.04
C PRO A 429 24.25 11.35 -4.05
N ILE A 430 23.32 10.61 -3.45
CA ILE A 430 23.25 9.15 -3.64
C ILE A 430 22.85 8.93 -5.11
N PRO A 431 23.66 8.27 -5.95
CA PRO A 431 23.28 7.99 -7.33
C PRO A 431 22.04 7.09 -7.33
N THR A 432 20.97 7.50 -8.02
CA THR A 432 19.86 6.58 -8.27
C THR A 432 20.31 5.57 -9.34
N PRO A 433 20.19 4.26 -9.08
CA PRO A 433 20.74 3.23 -9.98
C PRO A 433 20.05 3.25 -11.35
N VAL A 434 20.83 3.47 -12.41
CA VAL A 434 20.35 3.63 -13.80
C VAL A 434 20.11 2.27 -14.44
N MET A 435 18.85 1.87 -14.55
CA MET A 435 18.43 0.58 -15.10
C MET A 435 18.62 0.50 -16.62
N ASN A 436 19.36 -0.51 -17.09
CA ASN A 436 19.44 -0.90 -18.49
C ASN A 436 18.98 -2.36 -18.65
N SER A 437 17.87 -2.54 -19.37
CA SER A 437 17.22 -3.86 -19.55
C SER A 437 17.78 -4.70 -20.70
N LEU A 438 18.64 -4.12 -21.53
CA LEU A 438 19.15 -4.77 -22.74
C LEU A 438 20.41 -5.60 -22.46
N VAL A 439 21.24 -5.19 -21.49
CA VAL A 439 22.65 -5.63 -21.36
C VAL A 439 22.83 -6.91 -20.51
N SER A 440 21.76 -7.60 -20.11
CA SER A 440 21.86 -8.94 -19.51
C SER A 440 20.61 -9.79 -19.74
N GLU A 441 20.83 -11.08 -19.99
CA GLU A 441 19.78 -12.08 -20.27
C GLU A 441 18.86 -12.32 -19.05
N THR A 442 19.39 -12.23 -17.83
CA THR A 442 18.72 -12.68 -16.59
C THR A 442 18.48 -11.59 -15.55
N LYS A 443 19.11 -10.42 -15.68
CA LYS A 443 18.99 -9.30 -14.75
C LYS A 443 18.86 -7.98 -15.52
N VAL A 444 18.23 -6.99 -14.91
CA VAL A 444 18.34 -5.60 -15.36
C VAL A 444 19.58 -5.03 -14.68
N ILE A 445 20.53 -4.48 -15.45
CA ILE A 445 21.78 -3.95 -14.89
C ILE A 445 21.52 -2.53 -14.38
N CYS A 446 21.99 -2.24 -13.17
CA CYS A 446 21.97 -0.92 -12.57
C CYS A 446 23.34 -0.26 -12.71
N ASN A 447 23.46 0.78 -13.53
CA ASN A 447 24.66 1.61 -13.61
C ASN A 447 24.64 2.69 -12.53
N GLU A 448 25.64 2.72 -11.65
CA GLU A 448 25.81 3.81 -10.66
C GLU A 448 26.52 5.04 -11.26
N SER A 449 27.09 4.90 -12.47
CA SER A 449 27.99 5.88 -13.10
C SER A 449 27.31 6.95 -13.97
N ILE A 450 25.98 6.97 -14.03
CA ILE A 450 25.21 7.90 -14.87
C ILE A 450 24.32 8.75 -13.93
N PRO A 451 24.61 10.05 -13.72
CA PRO A 451 23.81 10.88 -12.83
C PRO A 451 22.42 11.18 -13.42
N ASN A 452 21.37 10.72 -12.74
CA ASN A 452 19.99 11.07 -13.06
C ASN A 452 19.77 12.59 -12.89
N PRO A 453 19.38 13.33 -13.95
CA PRO A 453 19.31 14.80 -13.91
C PRO A 453 18.06 15.34 -13.22
N ILE A 454 17.08 14.48 -12.89
CA ILE A 454 15.80 14.89 -12.30
C ILE A 454 15.84 14.74 -10.78
N THR A 455 16.34 15.77 -10.09
CA THR A 455 15.90 16.03 -8.71
C THR A 455 14.49 16.62 -8.78
N PRO A 456 13.46 16.06 -8.11
CA PRO A 456 12.16 16.71 -8.01
C PRO A 456 12.33 18.04 -7.28
N ILE A 457 11.95 19.15 -7.94
CA ILE A 457 12.04 20.49 -7.36
C ILE A 457 11.08 20.55 -6.15
N PRO A 458 11.56 20.85 -4.94
CA PRO A 458 10.66 21.03 -3.80
C PRO A 458 9.82 22.28 -4.01
N VAL A 459 8.53 22.09 -4.27
CA VAL A 459 7.56 23.19 -4.24
C VAL A 459 7.58 23.76 -2.83
N LYS A 460 8.06 25.00 -2.66
CA LYS A 460 8.01 25.71 -1.38
C LYS A 460 6.55 26.02 -1.05
N ILE A 461 5.92 25.12 -0.31
CA ILE A 461 4.71 25.43 0.45
C ILE A 461 5.10 26.53 1.44
N LEU A 462 4.49 27.71 1.29
CA LEU A 462 4.61 28.79 2.25
C LEU A 462 3.73 28.46 3.47
N THR A 463 4.28 27.66 4.38
CA THR A 463 3.76 27.57 5.75
C THR A 463 3.95 28.94 6.41
N ALA A 464 2.84 29.61 6.71
CA ALA A 464 2.87 30.81 7.54
C ALA A 464 2.98 30.38 9.00
N ASP A 465 4.12 30.70 9.62
CA ASP A 465 4.35 30.61 11.05
C ASP A 465 5.26 31.77 11.50
N ASP A 466 5.23 32.08 12.80
CA ASP A 466 5.67 33.37 13.33
C ASP A 466 7.18 33.67 13.15
N ALA A 467 7.44 34.91 12.70
CA ALA A 467 8.78 35.50 12.64
C ALA A 467 8.79 36.86 13.35
N ALA A 468 8.80 36.83 14.68
CA ALA A 468 9.01 38.05 15.48
C ALA A 468 10.41 38.63 15.20
N GLN A 469 10.48 39.80 14.57
CA GLN A 469 11.72 40.55 14.32
C GLN A 469 11.64 42.01 14.79
N PRO A 470 12.79 42.67 15.03
CA PRO A 470 12.87 43.68 16.09
C PRO A 470 12.37 45.08 15.72
N LEU A 471 11.77 45.74 16.72
CA LEU A 471 11.56 47.19 16.75
C LEU A 471 12.89 47.94 16.55
N THR A 472 13.11 48.46 15.34
CA THR A 472 14.20 49.41 15.06
C THR A 472 13.66 50.83 15.11
N VAL A 473 14.24 51.65 16.00
CA VAL A 473 13.77 53.01 16.29
C VAL A 473 14.13 53.97 15.15
N LEU A 474 13.12 54.61 14.55
CA LEU A 474 13.32 55.82 13.75
C LEU A 474 13.48 57.05 14.66
N ASN A 475 14.65 57.68 14.59
CA ASN A 475 14.93 58.93 15.28
C ASN A 475 14.30 60.14 14.56
N GLY A 476 13.89 61.15 15.32
CA GLY A 476 14.04 62.55 14.88
C GLY A 476 12.77 63.41 14.71
N ALA A 477 12.11 63.74 15.81
CA ALA A 477 11.38 65.02 15.93
C ALA A 477 11.43 65.53 17.38
N HIS A 478 12.07 66.68 17.62
CA HIS A 478 12.01 67.36 18.92
C HIS A 478 10.74 68.21 19.02
N ILE A 479 10.14 68.31 20.22
CA ILE A 479 10.05 69.57 20.98
C ILE A 479 9.56 69.33 22.43
N LYS A 480 9.95 70.28 23.29
CA LYS A 480 9.82 70.40 24.77
C LYS A 480 8.39 70.16 25.32
N ILE A 481 8.23 69.39 26.42
CA ILE A 481 8.22 69.83 27.86
C ILE A 481 7.08 70.85 28.13
N ASP A 482 6.12 70.62 29.05
CA ASP A 482 6.37 70.49 30.49
C ASP A 482 5.29 69.75 31.35
N LYS A 483 5.74 69.29 32.53
CA LYS A 483 5.06 69.10 33.85
C LYS A 483 3.55 68.74 34.01
N GLN A 484 3.37 67.62 34.73
CA GLN A 484 2.67 67.48 36.03
C GLN A 484 1.14 67.31 36.16
N LYS A 485 0.82 66.17 36.81
CA LYS A 485 0.10 66.01 38.10
C LYS A 485 -1.41 65.70 38.16
N ASP A 486 -1.65 64.67 38.99
CA ASP A 486 -2.62 64.61 40.10
C ASP A 486 -4.12 64.32 39.86
N ILE A 487 -4.57 63.28 40.59
CA ILE A 487 -5.73 63.28 41.51
C ILE A 487 -7.14 62.91 40.97
N VAL A 488 -7.50 61.63 41.22
CA VAL A 488 -8.64 61.18 42.08
C VAL A 488 -10.09 61.36 41.59
N ASN A 489 -10.80 60.22 41.51
CA ASN A 489 -12.26 60.04 41.74
C ASN A 489 -13.24 60.78 40.78
N SER A 490 -14.56 60.51 40.77
CA SER A 490 -15.38 59.36 41.22
C SER A 490 -16.73 59.39 40.45
N ASP A 491 -17.65 58.52 40.86
CA ASP A 491 -19.10 58.61 40.71
C ASP A 491 -19.71 58.19 39.34
N ILE A 492 -20.70 57.30 39.21
CA ILE A 492 -21.90 56.89 40.01
C ILE A 492 -23.21 57.49 39.44
N LYS A 493 -24.31 56.70 39.53
CA LYS A 493 -25.74 57.02 39.30
C LYS A 493 -26.20 57.04 37.82
N GLU A 494 -27.10 56.12 37.39
CA GLU A 494 -28.59 56.05 37.55
C GLU A 494 -29.30 56.61 36.29
N ASN A 495 -30.53 56.26 35.86
CA ASN A 495 -31.60 55.34 36.29
C ASN A 495 -32.08 54.52 35.04
N LYS A 496 -32.73 53.34 35.05
CA LYS A 496 -33.83 52.75 35.84
C LYS A 496 -35.25 53.16 35.37
N GLU A 497 -36.01 52.21 34.81
CA GLU A 497 -37.45 51.87 35.01
C GLU A 497 -37.82 50.72 34.01
N ASP A 498 -38.35 49.56 34.40
CA ASP A 498 -39.73 49.17 34.83
C ASP A 498 -40.71 49.00 33.62
N SER A 499 -41.70 48.07 33.54
CA SER A 499 -42.36 47.24 34.56
C SER A 499 -43.15 46.01 34.03
N THR A 500 -43.32 44.99 34.89
CA THR A 500 -44.47 44.06 35.09
C THR A 500 -45.13 43.14 34.00
N LYS A 501 -45.27 41.85 34.39
CA LYS A 501 -46.44 40.92 34.31
C LYS A 501 -47.01 40.47 32.93
N GLY A 502 -47.52 39.24 32.75
CA GLY A 502 -47.52 38.03 33.62
C GLY A 502 -48.72 37.08 33.38
N ASP A 503 -48.67 35.87 33.97
CA ASP A 503 -49.82 35.02 34.40
C ASP A 503 -50.66 34.36 33.24
N ILE A 504 -51.27 33.14 33.27
CA ILE A 504 -51.95 32.32 34.30
C ILE A 504 -51.97 30.80 33.88
N CYS A 505 -51.69 29.87 34.83
CA CYS A 505 -52.25 28.48 35.00
C CYS A 505 -52.27 27.43 33.85
N LYS A 506 -52.59 26.12 34.03
CA LYS A 506 -53.04 25.26 35.17
C LYS A 506 -52.48 23.82 34.95
N ASN A 507 -51.87 23.12 35.92
CA ASN A 507 -52.48 22.18 36.91
C ASN A 507 -52.90 20.80 36.34
N ASP A 508 -53.01 19.70 37.11
CA ASP A 508 -52.98 19.47 38.58
C ASP A 508 -52.30 18.11 38.89
N ALA A 509 -51.44 18.00 39.92
CA ALA A 509 -51.72 17.42 41.27
C ALA A 509 -51.55 15.87 41.35
N THR A 510 -51.12 15.22 42.44
CA THR A 510 -50.71 15.59 43.83
C THR A 510 -49.88 14.41 44.43
N THR A 511 -49.25 14.37 45.62
CA THR A 511 -49.33 15.16 46.88
C THR A 511 -48.08 14.93 47.76
N LYS A 512 -47.61 15.96 48.49
CA LYS A 512 -46.99 15.91 49.87
C LYS A 512 -45.62 15.21 50.06
N GLU A 513 -44.86 15.47 51.14
CA GLU A 513 -45.14 16.23 52.39
C GLU A 513 -43.94 17.14 52.84
N ASP A 514 -44.07 17.87 53.97
CA ASP A 514 -43.38 19.14 54.25
C ASP A 514 -42.21 19.14 55.30
N ASN A 515 -41.55 20.31 55.41
CA ASN A 515 -40.79 20.90 56.55
C ASN A 515 -39.31 20.52 56.80
N SER A 516 -38.28 21.36 56.63
CA SER A 516 -37.97 22.78 56.97
C SER A 516 -37.02 22.96 58.19
N MET A 517 -36.24 24.07 58.17
CA MET A 517 -35.23 24.54 59.16
C MET A 517 -33.86 23.80 59.17
N ASN A 518 -32.71 24.45 58.95
CA ASN A 518 -32.01 25.60 59.61
C ASN A 518 -31.29 25.21 60.92
N THR A 519 -30.05 25.61 61.22
CA THR A 519 -28.85 26.13 60.48
C THR A 519 -27.59 25.78 61.37
N ASP A 520 -26.32 26.23 61.26
CA ASP A 520 -25.63 27.34 60.56
C ASP A 520 -24.07 27.13 60.57
N ILE A 521 -23.29 28.13 60.10
CA ILE A 521 -21.84 28.39 60.33
C ILE A 521 -20.75 27.67 59.47
N SER A 522 -20.23 28.43 58.48
CA SER A 522 -18.81 28.52 58.00
C SER A 522 -18.15 27.35 57.22
N ASN A 523 -17.15 27.55 56.33
CA ASN A 523 -16.57 28.80 55.79
C ASN A 523 -15.92 28.65 54.40
N ASP A 524 -15.72 29.82 53.76
CA ASP A 524 -14.73 30.18 52.72
C ASP A 524 -14.76 29.60 51.28
N LEU A 525 -14.34 30.48 50.37
CA LEU A 525 -14.20 30.31 48.92
C LEU A 525 -12.72 30.44 48.52
N SER A 526 -12.27 29.64 47.55
CA SER A 526 -11.30 30.09 46.53
C SER A 526 -11.44 29.19 45.29
N ASN A 527 -12.13 29.65 44.25
CA ASN A 527 -11.63 30.46 43.13
C ASN A 527 -10.82 29.66 42.09
N GLU A 528 -11.48 29.26 41.01
CA GLU A 528 -10.81 28.95 39.73
C GLU A 528 -10.35 30.25 39.03
N SER A 529 -9.25 30.18 38.28
CA SER A 529 -8.97 31.02 37.11
C SER A 529 -7.68 30.54 36.43
N SER A 530 -7.75 29.40 35.76
CA SER A 530 -6.63 28.82 35.00
C SER A 530 -6.37 29.61 33.71
N LEU A 531 -5.48 30.61 33.79
CA LEU A 531 -4.82 31.19 32.63
C LEU A 531 -3.90 30.15 31.98
N SER A 532 -3.78 30.19 30.65
CA SER A 532 -2.88 29.34 29.88
C SER A 532 -1.46 29.93 29.76
N PRO A 533 -0.43 29.08 29.91
CA PRO A 533 0.86 29.22 29.25
C PRO A 533 1.16 27.95 28.42
N SER A 534 1.19 28.03 27.08
CA SER A 534 2.38 28.40 26.28
C SER A 534 3.54 27.42 26.45
N GLU A 535 3.71 26.52 25.49
CA GLU A 535 4.80 25.53 25.43
C GLU A 535 6.16 26.19 25.10
N PRO A 536 7.27 25.69 25.66
CA PRO A 536 8.62 26.05 25.21
C PRO A 536 9.17 25.03 24.20
N MET A 537 9.47 25.50 22.99
CA MET A 537 10.41 24.82 22.08
C MET A 537 11.85 25.00 22.59
N ASP A 538 12.62 23.91 22.69
CA ASP A 538 14.05 23.97 22.36
C ASP A 538 14.68 22.59 22.05
N CYS A 539 15.86 22.59 21.43
CA CYS A 539 16.43 21.48 20.68
C CYS A 539 17.46 20.61 21.45
N ASN A 540 17.61 19.34 21.05
CA ASN A 540 18.91 18.61 20.94
C ASN A 540 18.71 17.34 20.07
N SER A 541 19.47 17.07 18.99
CA SER A 541 20.93 16.86 18.87
C SER A 541 21.40 15.48 19.34
N THR A 542 21.27 14.46 18.49
CA THR A 542 21.84 13.11 18.68
C THR A 542 23.28 13.00 18.14
N PRO A 543 24.19 12.26 18.82
CA PRO A 543 25.60 12.19 18.42
C PRO A 543 25.89 11.09 17.39
N ASN A 544 26.62 11.44 16.33
CA ASN A 544 27.26 10.47 15.43
C ASN A 544 28.52 9.89 16.09
N ILE A 545 28.53 8.60 16.42
CA ILE A 545 29.76 7.86 16.77
C ILE A 545 29.77 6.50 16.07
N SER A 546 30.61 6.37 15.04
CA SER A 546 31.11 5.08 14.53
C SER A 546 32.60 4.96 14.88
N PRO A 547 33.07 3.83 15.44
CA PRO A 547 34.44 3.72 15.91
C PRO A 547 35.43 3.50 14.76
N ALA A 548 36.18 4.54 14.38
CA ALA A 548 37.33 4.41 13.49
C ALA A 548 38.53 3.80 14.25
N HIS A 549 39.13 2.74 13.70
CA HIS A 549 40.33 2.13 14.28
C HIS A 549 41.55 3.07 14.19
N VAL A 550 42.01 3.58 15.33
CA VAL A 550 43.30 4.26 15.45
C VAL A 550 44.38 3.22 15.78
N ALA A 551 45.29 2.98 14.83
CA ALA A 551 46.43 2.10 15.05
C ALA A 551 47.41 2.68 16.08
N LYS A 552 47.96 1.82 16.94
CA LYS A 552 49.15 2.12 17.75
C LYS A 552 50.31 1.24 17.27
N CYS A 553 51.39 1.89 16.84
CA CYS A 553 52.65 1.21 16.58
C CYS A 553 53.27 0.75 17.91
N ASN A 554 53.75 -0.49 17.93
CA ASN A 554 54.87 -0.93 18.78
C ASN A 554 55.60 -2.01 17.98
N GLY A 555 56.91 -1.84 17.78
CA GLY A 555 57.70 -2.71 16.92
C GLY A 555 58.52 -3.74 17.69
N SER A 556 58.77 -4.87 17.05
CA SER A 556 59.91 -5.75 17.29
C SER A 556 60.31 -6.38 15.97
N ASN A 557 61.60 -6.45 15.68
CA ASN A 557 62.14 -6.97 14.42
C ASN A 557 62.13 -8.49 14.42
N GLU A 558 62.01 -9.10 13.23
CA GLU A 558 63.00 -10.08 12.75
C GLU A 558 62.93 -10.19 11.21
N ASP A 559 64.03 -10.62 10.60
CA ASP A 559 64.28 -10.52 9.15
C ASP A 559 63.78 -11.75 8.35
N VAL A 560 63.66 -11.62 7.01
CA VAL A 560 64.47 -12.38 6.01
C VAL A 560 63.81 -12.41 4.60
N ALA A 561 64.59 -11.92 3.62
CA ALA A 561 64.64 -12.24 2.18
C ALA A 561 63.42 -12.10 1.23
N MET A 562 63.72 -11.56 0.05
CA MET A 562 62.89 -11.60 -1.15
C MET A 562 63.18 -12.86 -2.00
N SER A 563 62.20 -13.30 -2.79
CA SER A 563 62.46 -13.93 -4.09
C SER A 563 61.26 -13.79 -5.02
N GLU A 564 61.48 -13.28 -6.23
CA GLU A 564 60.51 -13.33 -7.32
C GLU A 564 60.47 -14.74 -7.94
N THR A 565 59.29 -15.24 -8.33
CA THR A 565 59.22 -16.18 -9.46
C THR A 565 57.82 -16.18 -10.08
N ALA A 566 57.72 -15.87 -11.37
CA ALA A 566 56.51 -16.12 -12.14
C ALA A 566 56.48 -17.59 -12.56
N SER A 567 55.36 -18.28 -12.33
CA SER A 567 55.08 -19.58 -12.93
C SER A 567 53.59 -19.71 -13.25
N SER A 568 53.29 -20.27 -14.43
CA SER A 568 51.91 -20.52 -14.85
C SER A 568 51.42 -21.82 -14.20
N GLY A 569 50.28 -21.76 -13.51
CA GLY A 569 49.66 -22.91 -12.87
C GLY A 569 48.14 -22.84 -13.01
N SER A 570 47.55 -23.84 -13.66
CA SER A 570 46.11 -24.05 -13.61
C SER A 570 45.73 -24.51 -12.21
N MET A 571 44.76 -23.86 -11.58
CA MET A 571 44.04 -24.44 -10.45
C MET A 571 42.59 -24.65 -10.83
N GLN A 572 42.14 -25.89 -10.63
CA GLN A 572 40.74 -26.27 -10.70
C GLN A 572 40.02 -25.63 -9.51
N ILE A 573 38.86 -25.02 -9.74
CA ILE A 573 38.00 -24.57 -8.65
C ILE A 573 37.22 -25.78 -8.17
N GLU A 574 37.50 -26.25 -6.96
CA GLU A 574 36.63 -27.22 -6.29
C GLU A 574 35.26 -26.57 -6.01
N PRO A 575 34.14 -27.25 -6.30
CA PRO A 575 32.82 -26.74 -5.93
C PRO A 575 32.68 -26.80 -4.41
N ASN A 576 32.65 -25.64 -3.76
CA ASN A 576 32.49 -25.57 -2.32
C ASN A 576 31.05 -26.00 -1.95
N ASP A 577 30.92 -27.14 -1.28
CA ASP A 577 29.65 -27.83 -1.03
C ASP A 577 28.79 -27.07 0.01
N HIS A 578 28.13 -26.01 -0.43
CA HIS A 578 27.00 -25.44 0.30
C HIS A 578 25.82 -26.41 0.18
N THR A 579 25.79 -27.40 1.07
CA THR A 579 24.70 -28.37 1.22
C THR A 579 23.36 -27.65 1.20
N THR A 580 22.66 -27.78 0.07
CA THR A 580 21.28 -27.33 -0.03
C THR A 580 20.47 -28.22 0.89
N MET A 581 19.71 -27.65 1.84
CA MET A 581 18.71 -28.41 2.58
C MET A 581 17.53 -28.75 1.66
N GLN A 582 17.76 -29.65 0.70
CA GLN A 582 16.71 -30.41 0.06
C GLN A 582 16.15 -31.35 1.13
N VAL A 583 15.11 -30.89 1.84
CA VAL A 583 14.26 -31.78 2.61
C VAL A 583 13.71 -32.80 1.62
N GLU A 584 13.99 -34.09 1.83
CA GLU A 584 13.46 -35.18 1.01
C GLU A 584 11.96 -35.34 1.29
N ILE A 585 11.16 -34.43 0.74
CA ILE A 585 9.71 -34.53 0.73
C ILE A 585 9.35 -35.74 -0.14
N SER A 586 8.78 -36.76 0.49
CA SER A 586 8.29 -37.98 -0.15
C SER A 586 7.32 -37.66 -1.30
N GLU A 587 7.28 -38.52 -2.32
CA GLU A 587 6.47 -38.28 -3.52
C GLU A 587 4.96 -38.12 -3.24
N GLU A 588 4.48 -38.66 -2.11
CA GLU A 588 3.11 -38.50 -1.63
C GLU A 588 2.87 -37.07 -1.12
N LYS A 589 3.71 -36.56 -0.21
CA LYS A 589 3.67 -35.16 0.25
C LYS A 589 3.92 -34.16 -0.88
N LYS A 590 4.71 -34.52 -1.91
CA LYS A 590 4.88 -33.72 -3.14
C LYS A 590 3.62 -33.62 -4.00
N LYS A 591 2.57 -34.40 -3.75
CA LYS A 591 1.24 -34.24 -4.39
C LYS A 591 0.30 -33.40 -3.53
N GLU A 592 0.38 -33.52 -2.21
CA GLU A 592 -0.47 -32.77 -1.27
C GLU A 592 -0.22 -31.25 -1.33
N CYS A 593 1.00 -30.80 -1.65
CA CYS A 593 1.35 -29.38 -1.70
C CYS A 593 1.41 -28.77 -3.13
N GLN A 594 0.66 -29.32 -4.10
CA GLN A 594 0.61 -28.77 -5.47
C GLN A 594 -0.50 -27.73 -5.61
N LEU A 595 -0.19 -26.63 -6.31
CA LEU A 595 -1.19 -25.64 -6.72
C LEU A 595 -2.32 -26.31 -7.51
N THR A 596 -3.55 -25.93 -7.19
CA THR A 596 -4.78 -26.40 -7.84
C THR A 596 -5.40 -25.30 -8.71
N ILE A 597 -6.44 -25.65 -9.47
CA ILE A 597 -7.26 -24.65 -10.18
C ILE A 597 -7.99 -23.73 -9.18
N ASP A 598 -8.40 -24.27 -8.04
CA ASP A 598 -9.15 -23.54 -7.02
C ASP A 598 -8.26 -22.55 -6.25
N ASP A 599 -7.00 -22.95 -5.94
CA ASP A 599 -5.97 -22.04 -5.42
C ASP A 599 -5.77 -20.83 -6.36
N LEU A 600 -5.65 -21.08 -7.66
CA LEU A 600 -5.48 -20.01 -8.65
C LEU A 600 -6.76 -19.19 -8.88
N SER A 601 -7.94 -19.78 -8.70
CA SER A 601 -9.21 -19.04 -8.74
C SER A 601 -9.36 -18.11 -7.54
N LEU A 602 -8.98 -18.56 -6.34
CA LEU A 602 -8.88 -17.73 -5.14
C LEU A 602 -7.83 -16.62 -5.32
N LEU A 603 -6.66 -16.94 -5.85
CA LEU A 603 -5.61 -15.96 -6.14
C LEU A 603 -6.09 -14.86 -7.11
N CYS A 604 -6.80 -15.23 -8.18
CA CYS A 604 -7.39 -14.28 -9.12
C CYS A 604 -8.52 -13.45 -8.50
N ASP A 605 -9.36 -14.02 -7.62
CA ASP A 605 -10.42 -13.28 -6.96
C ASP A 605 -9.89 -12.26 -5.92
N LEU A 606 -8.82 -12.62 -5.19
CA LEU A 606 -8.15 -11.75 -4.22
C LEU A 606 -7.44 -10.55 -4.89
N PHE A 607 -7.02 -10.70 -6.14
CA PHE A 607 -6.25 -9.72 -6.90
C PHE A 607 -6.89 -9.43 -8.26
N TYR A 608 -8.18 -9.08 -8.25
CA TYR A 608 -9.02 -9.07 -9.45
C TYR A 608 -8.73 -7.87 -10.40
N LEU A 609 -9.38 -6.71 -10.22
CA LEU A 609 -9.32 -5.58 -11.16
C LEU A 609 -9.18 -4.21 -10.47
N PRO A 610 -8.87 -3.11 -11.20
CA PRO A 610 -8.70 -1.79 -10.61
C PRO A 610 -9.95 -1.22 -9.90
N PHE A 611 -11.15 -1.66 -10.30
CA PHE A 611 -12.45 -1.11 -9.87
C PHE A 611 -13.44 -2.17 -9.33
N GLU A 612 -12.97 -3.40 -9.12
CA GLU A 612 -13.82 -4.55 -8.80
C GLU A 612 -12.99 -5.62 -8.07
N HIS A 613 -13.51 -6.15 -6.96
CA HIS A 613 -12.95 -7.31 -6.26
C HIS A 613 -13.57 -8.59 -6.82
N GLY A 614 -12.85 -9.71 -6.80
CA GLY A 614 -13.40 -10.99 -7.22
C GLY A 614 -14.36 -11.58 -6.18
N GLY A 615 -15.07 -12.65 -6.57
CA GLY A 615 -16.20 -13.18 -5.79
C GLY A 615 -15.82 -13.58 -4.36
N GLN A 616 -14.74 -14.37 -4.21
CA GLN A 616 -14.23 -14.78 -2.91
C GLN A 616 -13.64 -13.60 -2.10
N GLY A 617 -13.07 -12.60 -2.78
CA GLY A 617 -12.55 -11.38 -2.14
C GLY A 617 -13.66 -10.49 -1.57
N LEU A 618 -14.78 -10.37 -2.29
CA LEU A 618 -15.97 -9.67 -1.81
C LEU A 618 -16.66 -10.43 -0.67
N GLN A 619 -16.75 -11.76 -0.76
CA GLN A 619 -17.32 -12.60 0.30
C GLN A 619 -16.54 -12.48 1.63
N LEU A 620 -15.21 -12.39 1.58
CA LEU A 620 -14.36 -12.13 2.75
C LEU A 620 -14.69 -10.79 3.43
N LEU A 621 -14.96 -9.73 2.66
CA LEU A 621 -15.40 -8.43 3.20
C LEU A 621 -16.82 -8.52 3.80
N GLN A 622 -17.75 -9.17 3.10
CA GLN A 622 -19.14 -9.32 3.51
C GLN A 622 -19.27 -10.11 4.83
N GLU A 623 -18.66 -11.29 4.93
CA GLU A 623 -18.75 -12.13 6.14
C GLU A 623 -18.06 -11.48 7.35
N PHE A 624 -16.89 -10.85 7.17
CA PHE A 624 -16.25 -10.15 8.30
C PHE A 624 -17.11 -8.97 8.81
N ASN A 625 -17.69 -8.18 7.91
CA ASN A 625 -18.56 -7.07 8.29
C ASN A 625 -19.83 -7.56 8.99
N TRP A 626 -20.46 -8.63 8.50
CA TRP A 626 -21.61 -9.25 9.15
C TRP A 626 -21.23 -9.74 10.57
N LEU A 627 -20.12 -10.47 10.70
CA LEU A 627 -19.65 -11.01 11.99
C LEU A 627 -19.29 -9.92 13.00
N LYS A 628 -18.67 -8.83 12.55
CA LYS A 628 -18.33 -7.66 13.38
C LYS A 628 -19.58 -6.94 13.89
N SER A 629 -20.53 -6.63 13.01
CA SER A 629 -21.78 -5.94 13.39
C SER A 629 -22.64 -6.79 14.32
N ASN A 630 -22.72 -8.10 14.05
CA ASN A 630 -23.50 -9.04 14.85
C ASN A 630 -22.74 -9.64 16.05
N ALA A 631 -21.53 -9.16 16.37
CA ALA A 631 -20.73 -9.65 17.50
C ALA A 631 -21.45 -9.53 18.86
N HIS A 632 -22.36 -8.57 18.99
CA HIS A 632 -23.23 -8.42 20.17
C HIS A 632 -24.06 -9.69 20.47
N LEU A 633 -24.32 -10.54 19.46
CA LEU A 633 -25.04 -11.81 19.59
C LEU A 633 -24.25 -12.91 20.31
N VAL A 634 -22.93 -12.82 20.51
CA VAL A 634 -22.14 -13.91 21.15
C VAL A 634 -21.44 -13.52 22.44
N VAL A 635 -21.57 -12.26 22.87
CA VAL A 635 -20.81 -11.65 23.97
C VAL A 635 -21.52 -11.73 25.32
N SER A 636 -22.82 -12.06 25.35
CA SER A 636 -23.62 -11.97 26.57
C SER A 636 -23.57 -13.25 27.43
N PRO A 637 -23.16 -13.19 28.72
CA PRO A 637 -22.79 -14.38 29.50
C PRO A 637 -23.94 -15.33 29.89
N ASN A 638 -25.20 -14.98 29.59
CA ASN A 638 -26.40 -15.76 29.91
C ASN A 638 -27.12 -16.30 28.65
N GLN A 639 -26.46 -16.33 27.48
CA GLN A 639 -27.13 -16.73 26.23
C GLN A 639 -27.37 -18.23 26.14
N ASP A 640 -28.59 -18.58 25.72
CA ASP A 640 -28.94 -19.95 25.34
C ASP A 640 -28.29 -20.30 24.00
N LYS A 641 -27.49 -21.38 23.99
CA LYS A 641 -26.83 -21.89 22.79
C LYS A 641 -27.81 -22.52 21.80
N SER A 642 -29.10 -22.63 22.14
CA SER A 642 -30.16 -23.00 21.19
C SER A 642 -30.78 -21.82 20.42
N ASN A 643 -30.35 -20.57 20.63
CA ASN A 643 -30.82 -19.45 19.78
C ASN A 643 -30.26 -19.61 18.35
N PRO A 644 -31.09 -19.70 17.30
CA PRO A 644 -30.62 -19.80 15.92
C PRO A 644 -29.69 -18.65 15.49
N GLU A 645 -29.89 -17.42 15.98
CA GLU A 645 -29.06 -16.26 15.64
C GLU A 645 -27.60 -16.44 16.12
N VAL A 646 -27.44 -17.04 17.30
CA VAL A 646 -26.14 -17.39 17.89
C VAL A 646 -25.48 -18.51 17.08
N GLN A 647 -26.27 -19.48 16.61
CA GLN A 647 -25.78 -20.57 15.77
C GLN A 647 -25.36 -20.10 14.38
N GLU A 648 -26.09 -19.16 13.76
CA GLU A 648 -25.68 -18.52 12.50
C GLU A 648 -24.34 -17.78 12.67
N TRP A 649 -24.15 -17.05 13.78
CA TRP A 649 -22.88 -16.35 14.02
C TRP A 649 -21.70 -17.33 14.10
N PHE A 650 -21.83 -18.43 14.84
CA PHE A 650 -20.76 -19.44 14.89
C PHE A 650 -20.55 -20.16 13.55
N LEU A 651 -21.60 -20.42 12.77
CA LEU A 651 -21.51 -21.03 11.44
C LEU A 651 -20.79 -20.11 10.44
N ARG A 652 -21.10 -18.81 10.44
CA ARG A 652 -20.39 -17.80 9.61
C ARG A 652 -18.95 -17.60 10.09
N ALA A 653 -18.68 -17.68 11.39
CA ALA A 653 -17.32 -17.62 11.93
C ALA A 653 -16.48 -18.84 11.51
N GLU A 654 -17.10 -20.03 11.46
CA GLU A 654 -16.48 -21.24 10.92
C GLU A 654 -16.16 -21.08 9.42
N LYS A 655 -17.11 -20.59 8.61
CA LYS A 655 -16.89 -20.25 7.20
C LYS A 655 -15.77 -19.21 6.99
N MET A 656 -15.70 -18.17 7.82
CA MET A 656 -14.60 -17.19 7.79
C MET A 656 -13.24 -17.84 8.10
N ASN A 657 -13.23 -18.82 9.00
CA ASN A 657 -12.04 -19.62 9.26
C ASN A 657 -11.68 -20.54 8.07
N GLU A 658 -12.64 -21.21 7.43
CA GLU A 658 -12.41 -22.03 6.23
C GLU A 658 -11.81 -21.21 5.07
N MET A 659 -12.33 -20.00 4.82
CA MET A 659 -11.78 -19.07 3.82
C MET A 659 -10.35 -18.64 4.20
N THR A 660 -10.08 -18.39 5.49
CA THR A 660 -8.72 -18.08 5.96
C THR A 660 -7.76 -19.23 5.72
N GLU A 661 -8.18 -20.47 5.98
CA GLU A 661 -7.36 -21.65 5.71
C GLU A 661 -7.18 -21.92 4.21
N ALA A 662 -8.12 -21.52 3.35
CA ALA A 662 -7.93 -21.54 1.90
C ALA A 662 -6.77 -20.62 1.46
N VAL A 663 -6.68 -19.42 2.05
CA VAL A 663 -5.55 -18.50 1.79
C VAL A 663 -4.23 -19.03 2.37
N ASN A 664 -4.26 -19.72 3.52
CA ASN A 664 -3.08 -20.40 4.06
C ASN A 664 -2.59 -21.52 3.13
N ARG A 665 -3.49 -22.35 2.58
CA ARG A 665 -3.17 -23.42 1.61
C ARG A 665 -2.58 -22.85 0.32
N LEU A 666 -3.23 -21.85 -0.29
CA LEU A 666 -2.72 -21.13 -1.46
C LEU A 666 -1.28 -20.62 -1.23
N PHE A 667 -1.01 -20.00 -0.08
CA PHE A 667 0.33 -19.52 0.26
C PHE A 667 1.37 -20.65 0.38
N GLN A 668 1.01 -21.79 0.98
CA GLN A 668 1.87 -22.97 1.07
C GLN A 668 2.14 -23.58 -0.31
N HIS A 669 1.11 -23.77 -1.14
CA HIS A 669 1.22 -24.33 -2.49
C HIS A 669 2.02 -23.42 -3.43
N LEU A 670 1.85 -22.10 -3.31
CA LEU A 670 2.61 -21.11 -4.07
C LEU A 670 4.09 -21.11 -3.67
N THR A 671 4.41 -21.15 -2.36
CA THR A 671 5.81 -21.14 -1.89
C THR A 671 6.57 -22.44 -2.22
N THR A 672 5.88 -23.56 -2.45
CA THR A 672 6.47 -24.84 -2.88
C THR A 672 6.56 -25.03 -4.40
N CYS A 673 6.09 -24.10 -5.24
CA CYS A 673 6.06 -24.30 -6.69
C CYS A 673 7.46 -24.30 -7.36
N ASN A 674 7.53 -24.98 -8.53
CA ASN A 674 8.75 -25.16 -9.32
C ASN A 674 9.23 -23.88 -10.02
N ASN A 675 8.30 -23.01 -10.39
CA ASN A 675 8.59 -21.77 -11.11
C ASN A 675 8.92 -20.65 -10.11
N ARG A 676 10.21 -20.54 -9.74
CA ARG A 676 10.62 -19.59 -8.71
C ARG A 676 10.44 -18.14 -9.16
N GLU A 677 10.63 -17.80 -10.45
CA GLU A 677 10.32 -16.45 -10.98
C GLU A 677 8.88 -16.04 -10.64
N LEU A 678 7.92 -16.91 -10.94
CA LEU A 678 6.49 -16.65 -10.75
C LEU A 678 6.10 -16.58 -9.27
N LEU A 679 6.79 -17.31 -8.39
CA LEU A 679 6.69 -17.10 -6.95
C LEU A 679 7.22 -15.72 -6.54
N TYR A 680 8.42 -15.31 -6.97
CA TYR A 680 9.02 -14.04 -6.56
C TYR A 680 8.18 -12.83 -6.97
N ASP A 681 7.62 -12.83 -8.18
CA ASP A 681 6.69 -11.81 -8.68
C ASP A 681 5.46 -11.67 -7.76
N LEU A 682 4.87 -12.79 -7.31
CA LEU A 682 3.59 -12.81 -6.59
C LEU A 682 3.72 -12.79 -5.05
N TYR A 683 4.86 -13.23 -4.49
CA TYR A 683 5.01 -13.51 -3.05
C TYR A 683 4.71 -12.31 -2.16
N SER A 684 5.17 -11.11 -2.54
CA SER A 684 4.95 -9.90 -1.73
C SER A 684 3.48 -9.56 -1.52
N TYR A 685 2.64 -9.82 -2.53
CA TYR A 685 1.19 -9.58 -2.48
C TYR A 685 0.49 -10.64 -1.62
N VAL A 686 0.75 -11.92 -1.90
CA VAL A 686 0.08 -13.05 -1.23
C VAL A 686 0.45 -13.11 0.26
N TRP A 687 1.71 -12.82 0.61
CA TRP A 687 2.18 -12.74 2.00
C TRP A 687 1.51 -11.62 2.81
N ASP A 688 1.21 -10.46 2.19
CA ASP A 688 0.55 -9.35 2.89
C ASP A 688 -0.93 -9.65 3.12
N ILE A 689 -1.67 -10.03 2.06
CA ILE A 689 -3.11 -10.32 2.17
C ILE A 689 -3.40 -11.53 3.06
N ARG A 690 -2.57 -12.59 3.02
CA ARG A 690 -2.65 -13.72 3.96
C ARG A 690 -2.51 -13.24 5.40
N GLY A 691 -1.61 -12.29 5.65
CA GLY A 691 -1.40 -11.70 6.97
C GLY A 691 -2.61 -10.91 7.47
N VAL A 692 -3.23 -10.10 6.62
CA VAL A 692 -4.43 -9.32 6.96
C VAL A 692 -5.63 -10.22 7.21
N ILE A 693 -5.90 -11.20 6.34
CA ILE A 693 -7.03 -12.15 6.51
C ILE A 693 -6.83 -12.99 7.78
N SER A 694 -5.60 -13.43 8.06
CA SER A 694 -5.28 -14.13 9.32
C SER A 694 -5.53 -13.26 10.56
N LEU A 695 -5.17 -11.98 10.50
CA LEU A 695 -5.38 -11.01 11.59
C LEU A 695 -6.88 -10.73 11.82
N LEU A 696 -7.67 -10.61 10.75
CA LEU A 696 -9.13 -10.49 10.82
C LEU A 696 -9.76 -11.74 11.46
N ASN A 697 -9.38 -12.95 11.04
CA ASN A 697 -9.85 -14.20 11.64
C ASN A 697 -9.45 -14.31 13.12
N SER A 698 -8.24 -13.87 13.48
CA SER A 698 -7.78 -13.80 14.89
C SER A 698 -8.69 -12.91 15.74
N TYR A 699 -9.14 -11.78 15.19
CA TYR A 699 -10.06 -10.85 15.83
C TYR A 699 -11.49 -11.41 15.92
N ILE A 700 -12.00 -12.10 14.90
CA ILE A 700 -13.29 -12.83 14.98
C ILE A 700 -13.25 -13.91 16.08
N LYS A 701 -12.18 -14.71 16.14
CA LYS A 701 -11.98 -15.72 17.19
C LYS A 701 -11.96 -15.11 18.60
N TRP A 702 -11.44 -13.90 18.74
CA TRP A 702 -11.49 -13.14 19.99
C TRP A 702 -12.91 -12.64 20.33
N LEU A 703 -13.66 -12.09 19.36
CA LEU A 703 -15.03 -11.63 19.58
C LEU A 703 -15.92 -12.74 20.18
N GLY A 704 -15.88 -13.95 19.60
CA GLY A 704 -16.61 -15.12 20.07
C GLY A 704 -16.16 -15.71 21.41
N PHE A 705 -15.07 -15.19 22.01
CA PHE A 705 -14.61 -15.53 23.36
C PHE A 705 -14.82 -14.37 24.36
N SER A 706 -14.94 -13.14 23.86
CA SER A 706 -15.02 -11.92 24.67
C SER A 706 -16.33 -11.82 25.46
N LYS A 707 -16.25 -11.36 26.71
CA LYS A 707 -17.41 -11.09 27.58
C LYS A 707 -17.74 -9.59 27.67
N GLY A 708 -17.17 -8.81 26.76
CA GLY A 708 -17.24 -7.36 26.75
C GLY A 708 -17.05 -6.82 25.33
N TRP A 709 -18.15 -6.30 24.79
CA TRP A 709 -18.18 -5.46 23.60
C TRP A 709 -18.78 -4.13 24.01
N LYS A 710 -18.13 -3.03 23.64
CA LYS A 710 -18.75 -1.71 23.70
C LYS A 710 -18.84 -1.17 22.29
N GLU A 711 -20.05 -0.74 21.93
CA GLU A 711 -20.36 -0.11 20.66
C GLU A 711 -19.51 1.15 20.49
N THR A 712 -18.41 1.01 19.74
CA THR A 712 -17.41 2.06 19.56
C THR A 712 -17.03 2.15 18.08
N PHE A 713 -17.72 3.05 17.38
CA PHE A 713 -17.51 3.46 15.99
C PHE A 713 -17.71 2.44 14.87
N MET A 714 -18.56 2.84 13.91
CA MET A 714 -18.46 2.43 12.52
C MET A 714 -17.18 3.05 11.92
N SER A 715 -16.50 2.34 11.02
CA SER A 715 -15.45 2.94 10.19
C SER A 715 -16.09 4.05 9.34
N GLY A 716 -15.53 5.27 9.37
CA GLY A 716 -16.17 6.47 8.85
C GLY A 716 -16.54 6.41 7.36
N GLU A 717 -17.55 7.20 6.98
CA GLU A 717 -18.09 7.33 5.61
C GLU A 717 -17.05 7.90 4.63
N GLN A 718 -16.19 7.03 4.09
CA GLN A 718 -15.24 7.37 3.03
C GLN A 718 -15.24 6.27 1.96
N GLU A 719 -15.47 6.67 0.71
CA GLU A 719 -15.65 5.75 -0.42
C GLU A 719 -14.45 4.79 -0.60
N PRO A 720 -14.66 3.46 -0.64
CA PRO A 720 -13.55 2.48 -0.69
C PRO A 720 -12.58 2.69 -1.86
N TRP A 721 -13.09 3.13 -3.01
CA TRP A 721 -12.38 3.21 -4.28
C TRP A 721 -11.34 4.34 -4.38
N VAL A 722 -11.29 5.24 -3.39
CA VAL A 722 -10.42 6.44 -3.41
C VAL A 722 -8.99 6.14 -2.94
N PHE A 723 -8.76 5.02 -2.25
CA PHE A 723 -7.51 4.75 -1.55
C PHE A 723 -6.59 3.72 -2.25
N ARG A 724 -5.27 3.92 -2.09
CA ARG A 724 -4.24 2.97 -2.54
C ARG A 724 -4.28 1.68 -1.71
N GLY A 725 -3.92 0.56 -2.34
CA GLY A 725 -3.74 -0.76 -1.71
C GLY A 725 -4.83 -1.81 -1.95
N GLY A 726 -5.96 -1.45 -2.58
CA GLY A 726 -7.01 -2.40 -2.99
C GLY A 726 -7.60 -3.24 -1.84
N LEU A 727 -7.99 -4.49 -2.13
CA LEU A 727 -8.66 -5.39 -1.17
C LEU A 727 -7.91 -5.52 0.17
N THR A 728 -6.57 -5.59 0.15
CA THR A 728 -5.75 -5.64 1.37
C THR A 728 -5.93 -4.40 2.24
N ALA A 729 -6.03 -3.21 1.65
CA ALA A 729 -6.26 -1.96 2.38
C ALA A 729 -7.72 -1.80 2.84
N ASP A 730 -8.68 -2.30 2.06
CA ASP A 730 -10.10 -2.34 2.45
C ASP A 730 -10.29 -3.24 3.67
N LEU A 731 -9.71 -4.44 3.66
CA LEU A 731 -9.68 -5.39 4.78
C LEU A 731 -8.96 -4.81 6.02
N GLN A 732 -7.85 -4.08 5.84
CA GLN A 732 -7.15 -3.42 6.95
C GLN A 732 -8.02 -2.37 7.67
N ARG A 733 -8.84 -1.60 6.95
CA ARG A 733 -9.75 -0.58 7.52
C ARG A 733 -10.88 -1.17 8.38
N LEU A 734 -11.13 -2.48 8.32
CA LEU A 734 -12.16 -3.12 9.14
C LEU A 734 -11.70 -3.39 10.59
N ILE A 735 -10.39 -3.31 10.86
CA ILE A 735 -9.77 -3.48 12.18
C ILE A 735 -9.85 -2.16 12.96
N PRO A 736 -10.37 -2.14 14.21
CA PRO A 736 -10.51 -0.90 14.99
C PRO A 736 -9.17 -0.47 15.63
N VAL A 737 -8.29 0.16 14.85
CA VAL A 737 -7.11 0.89 15.34
C VAL A 737 -6.98 2.19 14.54
N ASP A 738 -7.35 3.31 15.16
CA ASP A 738 -7.53 4.61 14.51
C ASP A 738 -6.17 5.26 14.14
N SER A 739 -5.14 5.00 14.96
CA SER A 739 -3.75 5.48 14.83
C SER A 739 -2.79 4.36 14.40
N GLY A 740 -3.25 3.38 13.62
CA GLY A 740 -2.56 2.09 13.39
C GLY A 740 -1.65 1.97 12.15
N ASN A 741 -1.49 3.01 11.32
CA ASN A 741 -0.89 2.88 9.98
C ASN A 741 0.53 2.26 9.94
N ASP A 742 1.37 2.56 10.93
CA ASP A 742 2.74 2.01 11.08
C ASP A 742 2.74 0.50 11.39
N LEU A 743 1.70 -0.03 12.04
CA LEU A 743 1.55 -1.46 12.32
C LEU A 743 1.25 -2.27 11.04
N PHE A 744 0.76 -1.61 9.99
CA PHE A 744 0.53 -2.16 8.65
C PHE A 744 1.67 -1.83 7.66
N VAL A 745 2.74 -1.14 8.11
CA VAL A 745 3.99 -1.01 7.35
C VAL A 745 4.85 -2.24 7.59
N TYR A 746 4.89 -3.10 6.58
CA TYR A 746 5.71 -4.32 6.55
C TYR A 746 6.79 -4.24 5.48
N LYS A 747 7.95 -4.85 5.73
CA LYS A 747 8.83 -5.36 4.68
C LYS A 747 8.61 -6.86 4.57
N ALA A 748 8.29 -7.37 3.38
CA ALA A 748 8.26 -8.81 3.15
C ALA A 748 9.67 -9.41 3.34
N PRO A 749 9.81 -10.66 3.82
CA PRO A 749 11.10 -11.34 3.91
C PRO A 749 11.85 -11.35 2.57
N ASP A 750 13.17 -11.12 2.56
CA ASP A 750 13.97 -11.08 1.33
C ASP A 750 14.09 -12.45 0.62
N ILE A 751 13.76 -13.53 1.33
CA ILE A 751 13.69 -14.91 0.84
C ILE A 751 12.28 -15.47 1.19
N PRO A 752 11.54 -16.12 0.27
CA PRO A 752 10.24 -16.70 0.56
C PRO A 752 10.29 -17.74 1.68
N THR A 753 9.39 -17.63 2.66
CA THR A 753 9.23 -18.58 3.76
C THR A 753 7.87 -19.25 3.72
N CYS A 754 7.82 -20.58 3.81
CA CYS A 754 6.56 -21.34 3.92
C CYS A 754 6.05 -21.50 5.37
N ARG A 755 6.77 -20.97 6.37
CA ARG A 755 6.39 -21.07 7.80
C ARG A 755 5.16 -20.19 8.07
N VAL A 756 4.06 -20.85 8.42
CA VAL A 756 2.78 -20.20 8.75
C VAL A 756 2.72 -19.98 10.26
N TYR A 757 2.54 -18.73 10.67
CA TYR A 757 2.24 -18.35 12.05
C TYR A 757 0.74 -18.02 12.17
N THR A 758 0.13 -18.50 13.26
CA THR A 758 -1.28 -18.28 13.59
C THR A 758 -1.37 -17.55 14.92
N ILE A 759 -2.16 -16.47 14.96
CA ILE A 759 -2.52 -15.75 16.19
C ILE A 759 -3.90 -16.25 16.61
N ARG A 760 -4.09 -16.49 17.92
CA ARG A 760 -5.41 -16.84 18.48
C ARG A 760 -5.51 -16.43 19.95
N PRO A 761 -6.73 -16.36 20.52
CA PRO A 761 -6.91 -16.26 21.96
C PRO A 761 -6.22 -17.40 22.73
N TYR A 762 -5.77 -17.06 23.93
CA TYR A 762 -5.22 -17.99 24.91
C TYR A 762 -6.27 -18.97 25.44
N LEU A 763 -5.88 -20.23 25.60
CA LEU A 763 -6.66 -21.28 26.26
C LEU A 763 -5.92 -21.74 27.53
N PRO A 764 -6.60 -22.14 28.62
CA PRO A 764 -5.92 -22.64 29.83
C PRO A 764 -5.00 -23.86 29.61
N SER A 765 -5.15 -24.58 28.49
CA SER A 765 -4.24 -25.65 28.07
C SER A 765 -2.88 -25.16 27.57
N ASP A 766 -2.75 -23.88 27.23
CA ASP A 766 -1.53 -23.27 26.68
C ASP A 766 -0.54 -22.84 27.77
N GLU A 767 -0.97 -22.77 29.04
CA GLU A 767 -0.24 -22.18 30.18
C GLU A 767 1.23 -22.61 30.23
N ALA A 768 1.48 -23.93 30.20
CA ALA A 768 2.82 -24.50 30.27
C ALA A 768 3.73 -24.11 29.08
N GLN A 769 3.17 -23.88 27.89
CA GLN A 769 3.94 -23.42 26.73
C GLN A 769 4.19 -21.91 26.78
N VAL A 770 3.20 -21.12 27.24
CA VAL A 770 3.39 -19.68 27.50
C VAL A 770 4.46 -19.47 28.58
N TYR A 771 4.51 -20.35 29.58
CA TYR A 771 5.51 -20.36 30.64
C TYR A 771 6.91 -20.73 30.12
N ASP A 772 7.04 -21.72 29.22
CA ASP A 772 8.31 -22.02 28.53
C ASP A 772 8.81 -20.81 27.72
N VAL A 773 7.95 -20.20 26.90
CA VAL A 773 8.31 -19.00 26.12
C VAL A 773 8.76 -17.87 27.06
N CYS A 774 8.00 -17.57 28.11
CA CYS A 774 8.33 -16.54 29.09
C CYS A 774 9.68 -16.80 29.78
N ASN A 775 9.92 -18.02 30.24
CA ASN A 775 11.18 -18.43 30.87
C ASN A 775 12.39 -18.36 29.91
N ARG A 776 12.16 -18.47 28.60
CA ARG A 776 13.20 -18.42 27.55
C ARG A 776 13.43 -17.02 26.98
N THR A 777 12.54 -16.06 27.23
CA THR A 777 12.66 -14.67 26.76
C THR A 777 12.89 -13.64 27.88
N CYS A 778 12.74 -14.00 29.16
CA CYS A 778 12.92 -13.07 30.28
C CYS A 778 14.38 -12.67 30.59
N LYS A 779 15.34 -12.99 29.69
CA LYS A 779 16.76 -12.62 29.74
C LYS A 779 17.30 -12.46 28.31
N ASP A 780 18.34 -11.63 28.15
CA ASP A 780 18.93 -11.21 26.87
C ASP A 780 19.73 -12.30 26.09
N GLY A 781 19.24 -13.54 26.05
CA GLY A 781 19.80 -14.64 25.25
C GLY A 781 21.21 -15.10 25.66
N LEU A 782 21.68 -14.69 26.85
CA LEU A 782 23.04 -14.95 27.35
C LEU A 782 23.02 -15.74 28.67
N GLU A 783 23.92 -16.72 28.72
CA GLU A 783 24.15 -17.72 29.79
C GLU A 783 23.04 -18.76 30.01
N ASP A 784 23.46 -20.00 30.26
CA ASP A 784 22.58 -21.15 30.44
C ASP A 784 21.61 -20.97 31.61
N CYS A 785 20.34 -21.29 31.38
CA CYS A 785 19.40 -21.55 32.46
C CYS A 785 19.82 -22.82 33.21
N LEU A 786 20.65 -22.66 34.24
CA LEU A 786 20.80 -23.66 35.30
C LEU A 786 19.39 -24.10 35.73
N PRO A 787 19.07 -25.40 35.68
CA PRO A 787 17.70 -25.85 35.93
C PRO A 787 17.31 -25.49 37.35
N TYR A 788 16.26 -24.68 37.47
CA TYR A 788 15.53 -24.56 38.73
C TYR A 788 15.02 -25.95 39.13
N SER A 789 14.97 -26.23 40.44
CA SER A 789 14.27 -27.41 40.93
C SER A 789 12.80 -27.36 40.52
N ASP A 790 12.15 -28.52 40.38
CA ASP A 790 10.80 -28.64 39.81
C ASP A 790 9.73 -27.77 40.50
N ASP A 791 9.97 -27.38 41.76
CA ASP A 791 9.12 -26.48 42.56
C ASP A 791 9.28 -24.99 42.24
N LEU A 792 10.35 -24.59 41.53
CA LEU A 792 10.67 -23.18 41.19
C LEU A 792 10.68 -22.91 39.66
N LYS A 793 10.44 -23.92 38.83
CA LYS A 793 10.45 -23.82 37.35
C LYS A 793 9.48 -22.75 36.79
N ASP A 794 8.35 -22.53 37.47
CA ASP A 794 7.27 -21.63 37.02
C ASP A 794 7.41 -20.20 37.58
N LEU A 795 8.35 -19.98 38.51
CA LEU A 795 8.48 -18.78 39.36
C LEU A 795 8.54 -17.46 38.58
N GLN A 796 9.20 -17.45 37.41
CA GLN A 796 9.37 -16.23 36.62
C GLN A 796 8.15 -15.96 35.73
N ALA A 797 7.56 -17.01 35.15
CA ALA A 797 6.32 -16.90 34.40
C ALA A 797 5.14 -16.49 35.31
N ASP A 798 5.03 -17.04 36.52
CA ASP A 798 4.04 -16.60 37.53
C ASP A 798 4.21 -15.12 37.91
N ARG A 799 5.46 -14.63 37.96
CA ARG A 799 5.80 -13.24 38.29
C ARG A 799 5.47 -12.27 37.15
N ILE A 800 5.66 -12.69 35.90
CA ILE A 800 5.57 -11.83 34.71
C ILE A 800 4.19 -11.93 34.04
N VAL A 801 3.72 -13.15 33.74
CA VAL A 801 2.56 -13.39 32.85
C VAL A 801 1.38 -14.08 33.55
N GLY A 802 1.60 -14.94 34.55
CA GLY A 802 0.54 -15.74 35.20
C GLY A 802 -0.66 -14.91 35.71
N ALA A 803 -0.39 -13.76 36.33
CA ALA A 803 -1.43 -12.84 36.78
C ALA A 803 -2.38 -12.39 35.64
N TYR A 804 -1.87 -12.18 34.43
CA TYR A 804 -2.69 -11.82 33.27
C TYR A 804 -3.53 -13.02 32.79
N LEU A 805 -2.91 -14.21 32.68
CA LEU A 805 -3.59 -15.44 32.21
C LEU A 805 -4.77 -15.82 33.12
N VAL A 806 -4.66 -15.59 34.43
CA VAL A 806 -5.69 -15.93 35.42
C VAL A 806 -6.74 -14.82 35.59
N LEU A 807 -6.33 -13.54 35.60
CA LEU A 807 -7.23 -12.43 35.94
C LEU A 807 -7.90 -11.75 34.74
N HIS A 808 -7.34 -11.92 33.54
CA HIS A 808 -7.79 -11.37 32.25
C HIS A 808 -7.42 -12.28 31.04
N PRO A 809 -7.78 -13.57 31.03
CA PRO A 809 -7.54 -14.47 29.88
C PRO A 809 -8.15 -13.95 28.57
N GLU A 810 -9.24 -13.19 28.64
CA GLU A 810 -9.90 -12.58 27.48
C GLU A 810 -9.09 -11.46 26.81
N PHE A 811 -7.97 -11.03 27.39
CA PHE A 811 -6.97 -10.13 26.78
C PHE A 811 -5.61 -10.82 26.64
N CYS A 812 -5.58 -12.14 26.57
CA CYS A 812 -4.37 -12.94 26.33
C CYS A 812 -4.45 -13.59 24.94
N MET A 813 -3.42 -13.38 24.14
CA MET A 813 -3.25 -13.89 22.77
C MET A 813 -1.97 -14.71 22.70
N VAL A 814 -1.97 -15.80 21.93
CA VAL A 814 -0.79 -16.62 21.65
C VAL A 814 -0.48 -16.64 20.15
N VAL A 815 0.79 -16.83 19.82
CA VAL A 815 1.26 -17.13 18.47
C VAL A 815 1.76 -18.57 18.46
N GLU A 816 1.24 -19.36 17.54
CA GLU A 816 1.68 -20.74 17.32
C GLU A 816 2.12 -20.97 15.87
N ASP A 817 2.93 -22.00 15.69
CA ASP A 817 3.22 -22.61 14.39
C ASP A 817 3.25 -24.14 14.52
N GLY A 818 3.69 -24.86 13.47
CA GLY A 818 3.74 -26.32 13.45
C GLY A 818 4.66 -26.98 14.49
N SER A 819 5.34 -26.23 15.35
CA SER A 819 6.12 -26.73 16.50
C SER A 819 5.51 -26.44 17.88
N GLY A 820 4.42 -25.67 17.96
CA GLY A 820 3.79 -25.23 19.22
C GLY A 820 3.72 -23.72 19.35
N ILE A 821 3.52 -23.22 20.58
CA ILE A 821 3.48 -21.78 20.86
C ILE A 821 4.89 -21.18 20.86
N VAL A 822 5.05 -20.08 20.12
CA VAL A 822 6.32 -19.37 19.90
C VAL A 822 6.30 -17.91 20.36
N GLY A 823 5.16 -17.44 20.87
CA GLY A 823 5.00 -16.09 21.42
C GLY A 823 3.66 -15.88 22.12
N TYR A 824 3.57 -14.83 22.92
CA TYR A 824 2.36 -14.40 23.60
C TYR A 824 2.27 -12.88 23.71
N ALA A 825 1.06 -12.34 23.81
CA ALA A 825 0.81 -10.97 24.23
C ALA A 825 -0.41 -10.93 25.16
N CYS A 826 -0.26 -10.30 26.31
CA CYS A 826 -1.24 -10.29 27.39
C CYS A 826 -1.46 -8.86 27.88
N ALA A 827 -2.70 -8.46 28.09
CA ALA A 827 -3.04 -7.13 28.59
C ALA A 827 -4.04 -7.14 29.73
N SER A 828 -4.18 -5.98 30.39
CA SER A 828 -5.36 -5.62 31.15
C SER A 828 -5.92 -4.30 30.62
N PRO A 829 -7.25 -4.17 30.44
CA PRO A 829 -7.88 -2.93 29.98
C PRO A 829 -7.90 -1.81 31.02
N ASP A 830 -7.67 -2.13 32.30
CA ASP A 830 -7.63 -1.18 33.41
C ASP A 830 -6.58 -1.64 34.43
N TYR A 831 -5.40 -1.05 34.35
CA TYR A 831 -4.28 -1.42 35.21
C TYR A 831 -4.59 -1.20 36.71
N LYS A 832 -5.40 -0.20 37.07
CA LYS A 832 -5.77 0.09 38.47
C LYS A 832 -6.64 -1.03 39.03
N LYS A 833 -7.66 -1.49 38.28
CA LYS A 833 -8.48 -2.64 38.68
C LYS A 833 -7.70 -3.94 38.68
N PHE A 834 -6.78 -4.14 37.74
CA PHE A 834 -5.94 -5.33 37.67
C PHE A 834 -4.96 -5.44 38.84
N ARG A 835 -4.30 -4.34 39.24
CA ARG A 835 -3.40 -4.32 40.40
C ARG A 835 -4.12 -4.64 41.71
N VAL A 836 -5.33 -4.11 41.90
CA VAL A 836 -6.19 -4.47 43.05
C VAL A 836 -6.61 -5.95 43.00
N LYS A 837 -6.95 -6.52 41.84
CA LYS A 837 -7.18 -7.97 41.70
C LYS A 837 -5.91 -8.78 42.01
N GLN A 838 -4.74 -8.32 41.56
CA GLN A 838 -3.46 -8.99 41.73
C GLN A 838 -3.12 -9.12 43.22
N ASP A 839 -3.21 -8.02 43.97
CA ASP A 839 -2.98 -7.97 45.41
C ASP A 839 -3.96 -8.84 46.22
N LEU A 840 -5.24 -8.83 45.85
CA LEU A 840 -6.29 -9.56 46.58
C LEU A 840 -6.39 -11.06 46.26
N ALA A 841 -5.95 -11.51 45.09
CA ALA A 841 -6.12 -12.89 44.63
C ALA A 841 -4.82 -13.60 44.23
N TRP A 842 -3.96 -12.96 43.43
CA TRP A 842 -2.76 -13.61 42.88
C TRP A 842 -1.59 -13.65 43.88
N ILE A 843 -1.28 -12.52 44.51
CA ILE A 843 -0.15 -12.42 45.45
C ILE A 843 -0.30 -13.37 46.65
N PRO A 844 -1.48 -13.53 47.31
CA PRO A 844 -1.64 -14.47 48.40
C PRO A 844 -1.41 -15.93 47.97
N GLU A 845 -1.85 -16.31 46.77
CA GLU A 845 -1.61 -17.65 46.21
C GLU A 845 -0.12 -17.87 45.90
N MET A 846 0.55 -16.88 45.29
CA MET A 846 1.99 -16.97 45.01
C MET A 846 2.85 -16.99 46.27
N CYS A 847 2.46 -16.28 47.33
CA CYS A 847 3.13 -16.35 48.64
C CYS A 847 2.97 -17.73 49.33
N VAL A 848 1.94 -18.50 49.00
CA VAL A 848 1.76 -19.90 49.43
C VAL A 848 2.50 -20.88 48.52
N LYS A 849 2.47 -20.67 47.20
CA LYS A 849 3.24 -21.46 46.20
C LYS A 849 4.76 -21.32 46.42
N TYR A 850 5.21 -20.13 46.80
CA TYR A 850 6.61 -19.77 46.98
C TYR A 850 6.88 -19.18 48.37
N PRO A 851 7.01 -20.00 49.43
CA PRO A 851 7.23 -19.52 50.78
C PRO A 851 8.63 -18.90 50.98
N MET A 852 8.71 -17.89 51.84
CA MET A 852 9.97 -17.32 52.33
C MET A 852 10.72 -18.30 53.23
N ASP A 853 11.79 -18.90 52.73
CA ASP A 853 12.76 -19.68 53.52
C ASP A 853 14.18 -19.12 53.36
N GLU A 854 14.64 -18.38 54.38
CA GLU A 854 16.00 -17.86 54.47
C GLU A 854 17.08 -18.97 54.48
N ASN A 855 16.71 -20.20 54.89
CA ASN A 855 17.64 -21.31 55.03
C ASN A 855 17.87 -22.10 53.74
N ARG A 856 17.04 -21.95 52.70
CA ARG A 856 17.30 -22.61 51.41
C ARG A 856 18.51 -21.96 50.72
N LYS A 857 19.66 -22.62 50.83
CA LYS A 857 20.96 -22.12 50.35
C LYS A 857 21.14 -22.29 48.84
N ASP A 858 20.38 -23.19 48.24
CA ASP A 858 20.57 -23.65 46.86
C ASP A 858 19.76 -22.86 45.82
N ILE A 859 19.06 -21.80 46.23
CA ILE A 859 18.29 -20.90 45.33
C ILE A 859 19.21 -19.79 44.79
N SER A 860 19.17 -19.55 43.48
CA SER A 860 19.87 -18.44 42.83
C SER A 860 19.40 -17.06 43.33
N LYS A 861 20.28 -16.06 43.30
CA LYS A 861 19.97 -14.67 43.73
C LYS A 861 18.70 -14.12 43.08
N TYR A 862 18.53 -14.37 41.78
CA TYR A 862 17.38 -13.91 40.99
C TYR A 862 16.05 -14.59 41.37
N ALA A 863 16.08 -15.88 41.74
CA ALA A 863 14.91 -16.54 42.28
C ALA A 863 14.57 -16.04 43.70
N LYS A 864 15.56 -15.73 44.54
CA LYS A 864 15.32 -15.06 45.84
C LYS A 864 14.66 -13.68 45.66
N GLU A 865 15.15 -12.87 44.73
CA GLU A 865 14.55 -11.56 44.36
C GLU A 865 13.12 -11.69 43.79
N SER A 866 12.80 -12.82 43.15
CA SER A 866 11.46 -13.08 42.60
C SER A 866 10.48 -13.59 43.66
N ILE A 867 10.96 -14.33 44.66
CA ILE A 867 10.17 -14.70 45.85
C ILE A 867 9.93 -13.46 46.71
N GLU A 868 10.98 -12.65 46.96
CA GLU A 868 10.89 -11.39 47.70
C GLU A 868 9.86 -10.43 47.06
N TYR A 869 9.82 -10.32 45.73
CA TYR A 869 8.82 -9.53 45.02
C TYR A 869 7.36 -9.86 45.39
N PHE A 870 7.02 -11.13 45.65
CA PHE A 870 5.68 -11.50 46.10
C PHE A 870 5.45 -11.14 47.58
N HIS A 871 6.38 -11.50 48.47
CA HIS A 871 6.22 -11.27 49.92
C HIS A 871 6.38 -9.80 50.33
N THR A 872 7.07 -8.98 49.53
CA THR A 872 7.18 -7.53 49.71
C THR A 872 6.36 -6.74 48.70
N PHE A 873 5.37 -7.36 48.05
CA PHE A 873 4.51 -6.70 47.07
C PHE A 873 3.84 -5.48 47.71
N LYS A 874 4.01 -4.33 47.06
CA LYS A 874 3.44 -3.03 47.43
C LYS A 874 3.04 -2.32 46.15
N ASP A 875 2.07 -1.42 46.26
CA ASP A 875 1.74 -0.53 45.14
C ASP A 875 2.82 0.54 44.99
N GLU A 876 3.84 0.21 44.18
CA GLU A 876 4.72 1.20 43.58
C GLU A 876 3.90 2.21 42.77
N VAL A 877 4.38 3.47 42.72
CA VAL A 877 3.63 4.63 42.22
C VAL A 877 2.93 4.36 40.89
N TYR A 878 1.61 4.57 40.86
CA TYR A 878 0.76 4.26 39.71
C TYR A 878 1.18 4.99 38.44
N VAL A 879 1.70 4.22 37.49
CA VAL A 879 1.72 4.56 36.07
C VAL A 879 0.38 4.10 35.49
N SER A 880 -0.51 5.07 35.29
CA SER A 880 -1.81 4.91 34.63
C SER A 880 -2.45 6.29 34.52
N SER A 881 -1.82 7.12 33.69
CA SER A 881 -2.43 8.28 33.04
C SER A 881 -3.82 7.92 32.48
N PRO A 882 -4.81 8.85 32.53
CA PRO A 882 -6.06 8.70 31.79
C PRO A 882 -5.90 8.42 30.29
N THR A 883 -4.76 8.78 29.68
CA THR A 883 -4.45 8.51 28.27
C THR A 883 -3.98 7.07 28.00
N HIS A 884 -3.46 6.37 29.00
CA HIS A 884 -2.94 4.99 28.87
C HIS A 884 -3.45 4.08 30.01
N PRO A 885 -4.78 3.84 30.11
CA PRO A 885 -5.36 3.07 31.20
C PRO A 885 -5.02 1.57 31.16
N SER A 886 -4.74 1.02 29.98
CA SER A 886 -4.38 -0.39 29.80
C SER A 886 -2.89 -0.63 30.08
N SER A 887 -2.54 -1.82 30.57
CA SER A 887 -1.15 -2.32 30.60
C SER A 887 -1.02 -3.53 29.68
N MET A 888 0.14 -3.76 29.06
CA MET A 888 0.42 -5.06 28.41
C MET A 888 1.86 -5.53 28.55
N ILE A 889 2.05 -6.80 28.22
CA ILE A 889 3.33 -7.47 27.99
C ILE A 889 3.24 -8.27 26.67
N CYS A 890 4.35 -8.37 25.94
CA CYS A 890 4.43 -9.08 24.66
C CYS A 890 5.82 -9.71 24.54
N SER A 891 5.90 -10.98 24.10
CA SER A 891 7.16 -11.68 23.94
C SER A 891 7.09 -12.77 22.86
N LEU A 892 8.21 -12.99 22.17
CA LEU A 892 8.36 -13.92 21.06
C LEU A 892 9.73 -14.59 21.14
N LEU A 893 9.80 -15.89 20.83
CA LEU A 893 11.07 -16.63 20.77
C LEU A 893 11.98 -16.04 19.67
N PRO A 894 13.31 -15.95 19.88
CA PRO A 894 14.27 -15.49 18.86
C PRO A 894 14.27 -16.29 17.54
N SER A 895 13.64 -17.46 17.50
CA SER A 895 13.39 -18.24 16.28
C SER A 895 12.35 -17.62 15.33
N VAL A 896 11.57 -16.63 15.77
CA VAL A 896 10.59 -15.91 14.94
C VAL A 896 11.28 -14.76 14.20
N LEU A 897 11.82 -15.06 13.02
CA LEU A 897 12.54 -14.08 12.19
C LEU A 897 11.62 -13.09 11.43
N ASP A 898 10.32 -13.38 11.32
CA ASP A 898 9.36 -12.53 10.60
C ASP A 898 8.86 -11.39 11.52
N GLN A 899 9.36 -10.18 11.28
CA GLN A 899 9.03 -8.98 12.05
C GLN A 899 7.56 -8.53 11.91
N SER A 900 6.79 -9.09 10.97
CA SER A 900 5.35 -8.83 10.91
C SER A 900 4.57 -9.54 12.01
N VAL A 901 5.10 -10.62 12.58
CA VAL A 901 4.41 -11.44 13.59
C VAL A 901 4.18 -10.64 14.88
N SER A 902 5.22 -9.93 15.37
CA SER A 902 5.08 -9.06 16.54
C SER A 902 4.09 -7.91 16.30
N LYS A 903 4.17 -7.25 15.13
CA LYS A 903 3.22 -6.21 14.73
C LYS A 903 1.78 -6.74 14.72
N ARG A 904 1.51 -7.83 13.98
CA ARG A 904 0.16 -8.41 13.82
C ARG A 904 -0.41 -8.92 15.16
N LEU A 905 0.41 -9.56 16.00
CA LEU A 905 0.02 -9.97 17.36
C LEU A 905 -0.41 -8.77 18.20
N VAL A 906 0.40 -7.71 18.20
CA VAL A 906 0.09 -6.48 18.93
C VAL A 906 -1.16 -5.81 18.35
N THR A 907 -1.29 -5.64 17.02
CA THR A 907 -2.50 -5.09 16.40
C THR A 907 -3.78 -5.82 16.84
N CYS A 908 -3.76 -7.15 16.93
CA CYS A 908 -4.90 -7.94 17.40
C CYS A 908 -5.27 -7.62 18.86
N LEU A 909 -4.27 -7.44 19.73
CA LEU A 909 -4.46 -7.09 21.13
C LEU A 909 -4.88 -5.62 21.34
N LEU A 910 -4.32 -4.70 20.55
CA LEU A 910 -4.74 -3.29 20.55
C LEU A 910 -6.21 -3.16 20.11
N ALA A 911 -6.62 -3.86 19.06
CA ALA A 911 -8.01 -3.90 18.60
C ALA A 911 -8.97 -4.47 19.67
N ALA A 912 -8.57 -5.53 20.39
CA ALA A 912 -9.34 -6.10 21.51
C ALA A 912 -9.52 -5.11 22.68
N LEU A 913 -8.46 -4.37 23.03
CA LEU A 913 -8.51 -3.31 24.06
C LEU A 913 -9.36 -2.12 23.61
N ARG A 914 -9.24 -1.70 22.35
CA ARG A 914 -10.03 -0.62 21.73
C ARG A 914 -11.52 -0.95 21.74
N ALA A 915 -11.89 -2.16 21.34
CA ALA A 915 -13.26 -2.70 21.36
C ALA A 915 -13.89 -2.80 22.77
N ASN A 916 -13.08 -2.77 23.83
CA ASN A 916 -13.55 -2.70 25.22
C ASN A 916 -13.66 -1.26 25.77
N GLY A 917 -13.51 -0.25 24.91
CA GLY A 917 -13.61 1.16 25.27
C GLY A 917 -12.36 1.71 25.96
N SER A 918 -11.19 1.17 25.65
CA SER A 918 -9.90 1.76 26.03
C SER A 918 -9.41 2.78 24.99
N PHE A 919 -8.51 3.67 25.41
CA PHE A 919 -8.00 4.80 24.62
C PHE A 919 -6.47 4.79 24.46
N GLY A 920 -5.77 3.98 25.26
CA GLY A 920 -4.34 3.70 25.08
C GLY A 920 -3.85 2.59 26.00
N VAL A 921 -2.62 2.16 25.76
CA VAL A 921 -1.91 1.13 26.51
C VAL A 921 -0.49 1.59 26.84
N HIS A 922 0.00 1.22 28.03
CA HIS A 922 1.40 1.40 28.42
C HIS A 922 2.11 0.05 28.61
N VAL A 923 3.43 0.09 28.55
CA VAL A 923 4.35 -1.00 28.89
C VAL A 923 5.42 -0.47 29.84
N VAL A 924 5.88 -1.30 30.78
CA VAL A 924 6.87 -0.93 31.79
C VAL A 924 8.03 -1.92 31.75
N MET A 925 9.25 -1.39 31.59
CA MET A 925 10.49 -2.19 31.43
C MET A 925 11.61 -1.65 32.32
N ASN A 926 12.70 -2.40 32.47
CA ASN A 926 13.88 -1.94 33.23
C ASN A 926 14.66 -0.90 32.40
N VAL A 927 15.26 0.11 33.03
CA VAL A 927 16.15 1.09 32.35
C VAL A 927 17.33 0.40 31.63
N ASN A 928 17.77 -0.75 32.11
CA ASN A 928 18.86 -1.52 31.50
C ASN A 928 18.41 -2.39 30.31
N ASP A 929 17.10 -2.58 30.10
CA ASP A 929 16.54 -3.47 29.07
C ASP A 929 16.43 -2.76 27.71
N SER A 930 17.59 -2.61 27.07
CA SER A 930 17.71 -1.99 25.74
C SER A 930 17.05 -2.80 24.62
N TYR A 931 16.85 -4.11 24.81
CA TYR A 931 16.20 -4.97 23.82
C TYR A 931 14.69 -4.74 23.78
N THR A 932 14.03 -4.79 24.94
CA THR A 932 12.58 -4.54 25.07
C THR A 932 12.23 -3.11 24.69
N HIS A 933 13.08 -2.14 25.02
CA HIS A 933 12.95 -0.74 24.57
C HIS A 933 12.96 -0.64 23.04
N ALA A 934 13.99 -1.19 22.39
CA ALA A 934 14.11 -1.19 20.93
C ALA A 934 13.03 -2.03 20.23
N PHE A 935 12.46 -3.04 20.91
CA PHE A 935 11.33 -3.83 20.43
C PHE A 935 10.03 -3.01 20.42
N TYR A 936 9.68 -2.36 21.54
CA TYR A 936 8.46 -1.54 21.62
C TYR A 936 8.56 -0.25 20.77
N GLY A 937 9.75 0.36 20.65
CA GLY A 937 9.96 1.47 19.71
C GLY A 937 9.66 1.10 18.25
N LYS A 938 10.00 -0.12 17.81
CA LYS A 938 9.64 -0.65 16.47
C LYS A 938 8.15 -0.98 16.31
N LEU A 939 7.41 -1.03 17.42
CA LEU A 939 5.95 -1.20 17.50
C LEU A 939 5.23 0.16 17.71
N GLY A 940 5.93 1.29 17.50
CA GLY A 940 5.36 2.63 17.57
C GLY A 940 4.99 3.10 18.99
N PHE A 941 5.65 2.56 20.01
CA PHE A 941 5.55 3.07 21.38
C PHE A 941 6.51 4.22 21.60
N VAL A 942 6.10 5.20 22.41
CA VAL A 942 6.87 6.41 22.73
C VAL A 942 7.12 6.46 24.24
N GLU A 943 8.31 6.84 24.68
CA GLU A 943 8.62 7.02 26.10
C GLU A 943 7.73 8.11 26.73
N ASN A 944 7.07 7.80 27.85
CA ASN A 944 6.36 8.80 28.63
C ASN A 944 7.26 9.35 29.75
N THR A 945 8.02 10.39 29.43
CA THR A 945 8.98 11.05 30.34
C THR A 945 8.33 11.65 31.59
N HIS A 946 7.00 11.81 31.61
CA HIS A 946 6.25 12.33 32.76
C HIS A 946 5.85 11.24 33.79
N GLU A 947 5.92 9.95 33.45
CA GLU A 947 5.51 8.81 34.31
C GLU A 947 6.73 8.06 34.90
N ALA A 948 7.72 8.79 35.40
CA ALA A 948 9.01 8.24 35.82
C ALA A 948 8.97 7.39 37.12
N ILE A 949 8.92 6.06 37.00
CA ILE A 949 9.24 5.14 38.10
C ILE A 949 10.77 5.02 38.25
N LYS A 950 11.27 5.07 39.49
CA LYS A 950 12.71 4.92 39.79
C LYS A 950 13.27 3.58 39.27
N GLY A 951 14.09 3.63 38.21
CA GLY A 951 14.76 2.47 37.63
C GLY A 951 13.97 1.71 36.57
N LYS A 952 12.82 2.24 36.12
CA LYS A 952 12.02 1.66 35.03
C LYS A 952 11.70 2.72 33.97
N ILE A 953 11.52 2.29 32.72
CA ILE A 953 11.03 3.12 31.62
C ILE A 953 9.56 2.77 31.40
N VAL A 954 8.74 3.80 31.15
CA VAL A 954 7.36 3.67 30.70
C VAL A 954 7.30 4.07 29.24
N MET A 955 6.72 3.24 28.39
CA MET A 955 6.36 3.62 27.03
C MET A 955 4.86 3.48 26.82
N GLY A 956 4.24 4.48 26.19
CA GLY A 956 2.82 4.54 25.89
C GLY A 956 2.52 4.45 24.39
N ARG A 957 1.31 4.01 24.06
CA ARG A 957 0.70 4.14 22.74
C ARG A 957 -0.81 4.38 22.86
N THR A 958 -1.31 5.42 22.21
CA THR A 958 -2.75 5.66 21.99
C THR A 958 -3.25 4.83 20.80
N PHE A 959 -4.56 4.53 20.78
CA PHE A 959 -5.18 3.73 19.71
C PHE A 959 -5.45 4.50 18.42
#